data_AF-A0A923X3J2-F1
#
_entry.id   AF-A0A923X3J2-F1
#
_cell.length_a   1.000
_cell.length_b   1.000
_cell.length_c   1.000
_cell.angle_alpha   90.00
_cell.angle_beta   90.00
_cell.angle_gamma   90.00
#
_symmetry.space_group_name_H-M   'P 1'
#
loop_
_entity.id
_entity.type
_entity.pdbx_description
1 polymer ?
#
loop_
_entity_poly.entity_id
_entity_poly.type
_entity_poly.pdbx_seq_one_letter_code
_entity_poly.pdbx_strand_id
1 'polypeptide(L)'
;MFLIPMTLQNISELRNPSERVPLAEQIPYEDGLNLIEDGGFQGFELYQSEGDNLMQLQIFFEDIQTKKPVTVRVVEEPKSGQQVNSPLTFSCSFCLSHGRQVSSCQHQWASYVLIWQALTISREEILHPELKNLSEQLNTPKYLKSLEEGRDRFAEFANVELDSVSLYLDEPPLLKGETLAQILNLEFTKYKKIEVSKEKEFLSPRLWNLPEIFRRKLMAYSEHYFNEVNKQNRMVDMIRYNFSNGMQISAQDILRHPLHRKVLLILLPQAKTPTSVFAKWPLVQRNENDFVSQPMIELEEIMQSLLAQIATAHRQKKIELYLQTKSNSTKAMKINSVEFNPAQELDWRVDFIERKELITEFKLIDFRKQPLYFYDSFAVEKSEGVIIVHPWLREIGLLQETLSMISSDLTLPDRKMPTIEVTGEQHTKIILKYLRTRSLPVKITGESKTLGNHQSRTEVRLDETGSFYIQHDARVFGQKNLVRRGWTTKTIAYLEALSEGLPSLLQVDAKDMAARARAKRDWDMKILKHLGILQYVLLEVLSVHFDGALTDGMVVEKENLFQSLHKRIQALLIAGTGETFVRDVPLTELCSRPVLACFEKFVADAFRTVSESESFYSESGEVILEGVVDREFRLVFELLKKLAFTSLGEAFKKSRSSFLSKISTFDFEQNNQFSEATFFFPTGDVKSQANLNASVESLQALIPFGYMIFYKDQPLQELTEDEFHVDFILQTDGESKLFNWLELNPKFFLRGEEVDPDSFLSLGSGGVIEYGGKLFLVPKKQMPSLRRLETFWQKLQKGKSESAKKKNGENIYQLPRSQTLELLALRSSGVAIRGDDEWKKICEFYDNLGNKTRDLKLPDSMKADLKPYQVLGVQWLQDLYNLRLGALLADDM
;
A
#
# COMPACT_ATOMS: atom_id res chain seq x y z
N MET A 1 -43.74 34.01 17.23
CA MET A 1 -43.06 34.44 15.99
C MET A 1 -41.59 34.84 16.23
N PHE A 2 -41.27 35.92 16.96
CA PHE A 2 -39.87 36.29 17.25
C PHE A 2 -39.46 35.91 18.68
N LEU A 3 -38.19 35.53 18.88
CA LEU A 3 -37.62 35.29 20.22
C LEU A 3 -37.40 36.59 21.01
N ILE A 4 -37.24 37.72 20.31
CA ILE A 4 -37.15 39.07 20.87
C ILE A 4 -38.17 39.94 20.13
N PRO A 5 -38.97 40.77 20.83
CA PRO A 5 -39.94 41.65 20.17
C PRO A 5 -39.30 42.60 19.17
N MET A 6 -39.89 42.72 17.98
CA MET A 6 -39.40 43.57 16.88
C MET A 6 -40.19 44.87 16.79
N THR A 7 -39.51 46.00 16.57
CA THR A 7 -40.11 47.30 16.27
C THR A 7 -40.04 47.56 14.76
N LEU A 8 -40.80 48.54 14.24
CA LEU A 8 -40.65 48.98 12.84
C LEU A 8 -39.21 49.39 12.50
N GLN A 9 -38.53 50.06 13.43
CA GLN A 9 -37.12 50.40 13.28
C GLN A 9 -36.25 49.15 13.10
N ASN A 10 -36.40 48.15 13.97
CA ASN A 10 -35.61 46.91 13.89
C ASN A 10 -35.81 46.18 12.56
N ILE A 11 -37.00 46.26 11.95
CA ILE A 11 -37.30 45.65 10.65
C ILE A 11 -36.65 46.45 9.51
N SER A 12 -36.71 47.78 9.55
CA SER A 12 -36.11 48.66 8.54
C SER A 12 -34.57 48.54 8.45
N GLU A 13 -33.93 48.04 9.50
CA GLU A 13 -32.47 47.90 9.58
C GLU A 13 -31.94 46.54 9.05
N LEU A 14 -32.82 45.63 8.62
CA LEU A 14 -32.43 44.31 8.13
C LEU A 14 -32.02 44.34 6.65
N ARG A 15 -30.95 43.64 6.28
CA ARG A 15 -30.55 43.48 4.87
C ARG A 15 -31.39 42.45 4.13
N ASN A 16 -31.90 41.47 4.85
CA ASN A 16 -32.73 40.40 4.33
C ASN A 16 -33.71 39.99 5.44
N PRO A 17 -34.99 39.73 5.13
CA PRO A 17 -35.98 39.39 6.15
C PRO A 17 -35.66 38.06 6.86
N SER A 18 -34.88 37.16 6.25
CA SER A 18 -34.44 35.92 6.88
C SER A 18 -33.53 36.12 8.10
N GLU A 19 -32.94 37.31 8.27
CA GLU A 19 -31.99 37.59 9.35
C GLU A 19 -32.58 37.41 10.75
N ARG A 20 -33.90 37.58 10.94
CA ARG A 20 -34.57 37.47 12.25
C ARG A 20 -35.49 36.24 12.39
N VAL A 21 -35.40 35.28 11.48
CA VAL A 21 -36.22 34.06 11.49
C VAL A 21 -35.57 32.98 12.37
N PRO A 22 -36.22 32.54 13.47
CA PRO A 22 -35.72 31.42 14.26
C PRO A 22 -35.68 30.12 13.46
N LEU A 23 -34.71 29.24 13.74
CA LEU A 23 -34.60 27.93 13.07
C LEU A 23 -35.89 27.10 13.16
N ALA A 24 -36.58 27.12 14.30
CA ALA A 24 -37.86 26.43 14.49
C ALA A 24 -39.00 26.96 13.60
N GLU A 25 -38.84 28.14 13.01
CA GLU A 25 -39.83 28.84 12.21
C GLU A 25 -39.40 28.98 10.73
N GLN A 26 -38.33 28.29 10.30
CA GLN A 26 -37.84 28.34 8.90
C GLN A 26 -38.87 27.81 7.90
N ILE A 27 -39.53 26.69 8.21
CA ILE A 27 -40.54 26.10 7.32
C ILE A 27 -41.73 27.06 7.13
N PRO A 28 -42.37 27.58 8.21
CA PRO A 28 -43.41 28.61 8.07
C PRO A 28 -42.94 29.88 7.34
N TYR A 29 -41.67 30.25 7.46
CA TYR A 29 -41.10 31.40 6.77
C TYR A 29 -40.94 31.16 5.26
N GLU A 30 -40.41 30.00 4.86
CA GLU A 30 -40.30 29.59 3.45
C GLU A 30 -41.68 29.47 2.80
N ASP A 31 -42.66 28.87 3.49
CA ASP A 31 -44.06 28.83 3.05
C ASP A 31 -44.64 30.24 2.88
N GLY A 32 -44.26 31.17 3.76
CA GLY A 32 -44.66 32.58 3.67
C GLY A 32 -44.03 33.33 2.48
N LEU A 33 -42.79 32.99 2.09
CA LEU A 33 -42.17 33.53 0.87
C LEU A 33 -42.88 33.01 -0.38
N ASN A 34 -43.14 31.70 -0.44
CA ASN A 34 -43.88 31.08 -1.54
C ASN A 34 -45.27 31.72 -1.70
N LEU A 35 -45.97 32.00 -0.58
CA LEU A 35 -47.26 32.68 -0.61
C LEU A 35 -47.21 34.07 -1.28
N ILE A 36 -46.11 34.81 -1.12
CA ILE A 36 -45.92 36.13 -1.75
C ILE A 36 -45.58 35.95 -3.24
N GLU A 37 -44.69 35.02 -3.57
CA GLU A 37 -44.25 34.74 -4.95
C GLU A 37 -45.40 34.23 -5.83
N ASP A 38 -46.30 33.42 -5.27
CA ASP A 38 -47.48 32.87 -5.95
C ASP A 38 -48.64 33.89 -6.07
N GLY A 39 -48.44 35.14 -5.64
CA GLY A 39 -49.43 36.22 -5.78
C GLY A 39 -50.56 36.20 -4.74
N GLY A 40 -50.34 35.58 -3.58
CA GLY A 40 -51.33 35.49 -2.50
C GLY A 40 -51.64 36.81 -1.79
N PHE A 41 -50.88 37.88 -2.00
CA PHE A 41 -51.12 39.20 -1.38
C PHE A 41 -52.23 39.96 -2.11
N GLN A 42 -53.34 40.26 -1.42
CA GLN A 42 -54.51 40.93 -2.02
C GLN A 42 -54.56 42.44 -1.71
N GLY A 43 -54.00 42.90 -0.59
CA GLY A 43 -54.02 44.31 -0.21
C GLY A 43 -53.82 44.53 1.28
N PHE A 44 -53.97 45.78 1.73
CA PHE A 44 -53.83 46.15 3.15
C PHE A 44 -54.77 47.29 3.55
N GLU A 45 -55.04 47.38 4.85
CA GLU A 45 -55.74 48.51 5.48
C GLU A 45 -54.96 48.99 6.70
N LEU A 46 -54.60 50.26 6.72
CA LEU A 46 -53.89 50.89 7.82
C LEU A 46 -54.86 51.72 8.66
N TYR A 47 -55.08 51.29 9.90
CA TYR A 47 -55.95 51.94 10.88
C TYR A 47 -55.14 52.78 11.86
N GLN A 48 -55.70 53.95 12.21
CA GLN A 48 -55.12 54.88 13.19
C GLN A 48 -55.94 54.83 14.49
N SER A 49 -55.27 54.76 15.64
CA SER A 49 -55.91 55.00 16.94
C SER A 49 -55.91 56.51 17.23
N GLU A 50 -57.08 57.12 17.43
CA GLU A 50 -57.21 58.51 17.85
C GLU A 50 -56.60 58.70 19.25
N GLY A 51 -55.36 59.19 19.30
CA GLY A 51 -54.71 59.65 20.54
C GLY A 51 -53.28 59.15 20.79
N ASP A 52 -52.89 57.97 20.28
CA ASP A 52 -51.68 57.27 20.76
C ASP A 52 -50.56 56.98 19.72
N ASN A 53 -50.65 57.46 18.47
CA ASN A 53 -49.65 57.20 17.40
C ASN A 53 -49.33 55.71 17.12
N LEU A 54 -50.07 54.76 17.68
CA LEU A 54 -49.85 53.33 17.50
C LEU A 54 -50.33 52.86 16.12
N MET A 55 -49.48 52.10 15.42
CA MET A 55 -49.83 51.50 14.14
C MET A 55 -50.69 50.25 14.32
N GLN A 56 -51.82 50.20 13.58
CA GLN A 56 -52.62 48.99 13.40
C GLN A 56 -52.78 48.71 11.90
N LEU A 57 -52.10 47.68 11.39
CA LEU A 57 -52.13 47.29 9.99
C LEU A 57 -52.87 45.96 9.84
N GLN A 58 -53.80 45.89 8.91
CA GLN A 58 -54.42 44.65 8.45
C GLN A 58 -53.92 44.32 7.05
N ILE A 59 -53.45 43.08 6.85
CA ILE A 59 -52.93 42.59 5.58
C ILE A 59 -53.81 41.44 5.12
N PHE A 60 -54.26 41.49 3.87
CA PHE A 60 -55.17 40.52 3.28
C PHE A 60 -54.41 39.57 2.36
N PHE A 61 -54.64 38.28 2.55
CA PHE A 61 -54.09 37.20 1.73
C PHE A 61 -55.19 36.28 1.20
N GLU A 62 -54.93 35.66 0.05
CA GLU A 62 -55.66 34.47 -0.42
C GLU A 62 -54.84 33.23 -0.10
N ASP A 63 -55.36 32.34 0.74
CA ASP A 63 -54.66 31.09 1.05
C ASP A 63 -54.71 30.15 -0.17
N ILE A 64 -53.55 29.73 -0.67
CA ILE A 64 -53.41 28.97 -1.93
C ILE A 64 -54.10 27.60 -1.86
N GLN A 65 -54.11 26.96 -0.68
CA GLN A 65 -54.68 25.61 -0.51
C GLN A 65 -56.19 25.64 -0.38
N THR A 66 -56.73 26.67 0.26
CA THR A 66 -58.16 26.74 0.62
C THR A 66 -58.95 27.77 -0.20
N LYS A 67 -58.29 28.65 -0.96
CA LYS A 67 -58.85 29.82 -1.65
C LYS A 67 -59.72 30.70 -0.75
N LYS A 68 -59.43 30.70 0.56
CA LYS A 68 -60.17 31.51 1.54
C LYS A 68 -59.40 32.80 1.82
N PRO A 69 -60.11 33.91 2.04
CA PRO A 69 -59.48 35.15 2.47
C PRO A 69 -58.95 34.98 3.91
N VAL A 70 -57.70 35.34 4.12
CA VAL A 70 -57.02 35.34 5.41
C VAL A 70 -56.56 36.75 5.72
N THR A 71 -56.79 37.20 6.96
CA THR A 71 -56.40 38.54 7.41
C THR A 71 -55.38 38.41 8.54
N VAL A 72 -54.28 39.13 8.41
CA VAL A 72 -53.28 39.25 9.47
C VAL A 72 -53.30 40.67 10.00
N ARG A 73 -53.59 40.81 11.29
CA ARG A 73 -53.57 42.08 12.02
C ARG A 73 -52.23 42.23 12.74
N VAL A 74 -51.53 43.30 12.42
CA VAL A 74 -50.25 43.73 12.98
C VAL A 74 -50.49 44.97 13.85
N VAL A 75 -50.13 44.93 15.13
CA VAL A 75 -50.40 46.02 16.09
C VAL A 75 -49.14 46.37 16.87
N GLU A 76 -48.87 47.66 17.03
CA GLU A 76 -47.88 48.16 18.00
C GLU A 76 -48.46 48.18 19.41
N GLU A 77 -47.83 47.49 20.37
CA GLU A 77 -48.29 47.47 21.76
C GLU A 77 -47.77 48.68 22.55
N PRO A 78 -48.61 49.41 23.32
CA PRO A 78 -48.15 50.49 24.18
C PRO A 78 -47.29 49.95 25.33
N LYS A 79 -46.02 50.35 25.41
CA LYS A 79 -45.24 50.18 26.65
C LYS A 79 -45.52 51.35 27.57
N SER A 80 -45.88 51.06 28.83
CA SER A 80 -46.08 52.06 29.88
C SER A 80 -44.86 53.00 29.98
N GLY A 81 -45.01 54.24 29.50
CA GLY A 81 -44.05 55.34 29.69
C GLY A 81 -43.15 55.72 28.50
N GLN A 82 -43.20 55.05 27.34
CA GLN A 82 -42.43 55.47 26.15
C GLN A 82 -43.29 55.39 24.87
N GLN A 83 -43.55 56.55 24.25
CA GLN A 83 -44.31 56.68 22.99
C GLN A 83 -43.50 56.34 21.72
N VAL A 84 -42.24 55.91 21.84
CA VAL A 84 -41.33 55.67 20.71
C VAL A 84 -40.77 54.25 20.79
N ASN A 85 -40.84 53.50 19.68
CA ASN A 85 -40.33 52.12 19.51
C ASN A 85 -41.04 51.01 20.32
N SER A 86 -42.35 50.89 20.10
CA SER A 86 -43.17 49.79 20.61
C SER A 86 -43.02 48.49 19.80
N PRO A 87 -43.11 47.31 20.44
CA PRO A 87 -43.03 46.02 19.77
C PRO A 87 -44.27 45.71 18.93
N LEU A 88 -44.07 45.02 17.80
CA LEU A 88 -45.11 44.58 16.88
C LEU A 88 -45.64 43.19 17.26
N THR A 89 -46.96 43.05 17.28
CA THR A 89 -47.65 41.77 17.45
C THR A 89 -48.39 41.38 16.18
N PHE A 90 -48.29 40.12 15.78
CA PHE A 90 -48.88 39.58 14.55
C PHE A 90 -49.97 38.58 14.92
N SER A 91 -51.21 38.79 14.47
CA SER A 91 -52.35 37.92 14.76
C SER A 91 -53.07 37.53 13.48
N CYS A 92 -53.23 36.22 13.24
CA CYS A 92 -53.82 35.68 12.01
C CYS A 92 -55.24 35.14 12.25
N SER A 93 -56.22 35.63 11.46
CA SER A 93 -57.64 35.24 11.58
C SER A 93 -57.88 33.76 11.26
N PHE A 94 -57.09 33.17 10.37
CA PHE A 94 -57.18 31.76 10.00
C PHE A 94 -56.73 30.84 11.15
N CYS A 95 -55.65 31.19 11.86
CA CYS A 95 -55.17 30.42 13.01
C CYS A 95 -56.15 30.49 14.19
N LEU A 96 -56.73 31.67 14.43
CA LEU A 96 -57.73 31.88 15.49
C LEU A 96 -59.02 31.08 15.25
N SER A 97 -59.47 30.94 14.00
CA SER A 97 -60.68 30.20 13.64
C SER A 97 -60.53 28.67 13.64
N HIS A 98 -59.31 28.15 13.44
CA HIS A 98 -59.05 26.71 13.34
C HIS A 98 -58.44 26.09 14.62
N GLY A 99 -58.36 26.82 15.73
CA GLY A 99 -57.93 26.31 17.04
C GLY A 99 -56.49 25.78 17.07
N ARG A 100 -55.64 26.16 16.10
CA ARG A 100 -54.24 25.72 16.01
C ARG A 100 -53.39 26.53 16.99
N GLN A 101 -52.93 25.90 18.08
CA GLN A 101 -51.88 26.44 18.96
C GLN A 101 -50.50 26.33 18.28
N VAL A 102 -50.27 27.10 17.21
CA VAL A 102 -48.94 27.20 16.58
C VAL A 102 -48.34 28.57 16.92
N SER A 103 -47.05 28.63 17.26
CA SER A 103 -46.31 29.83 17.67
C SER A 103 -46.20 30.89 16.58
N SER A 104 -46.29 30.49 15.31
CA SER A 104 -46.43 31.36 14.15
C SER A 104 -47.03 30.62 12.93
N CYS A 105 -47.33 31.31 11.82
CA CYS A 105 -47.80 30.69 10.58
C CYS A 105 -47.29 31.41 9.32
N GLN A 106 -47.45 30.77 8.15
CA GLN A 106 -47.02 31.31 6.84
C GLN A 106 -47.54 32.73 6.57
N HIS A 107 -48.80 33.03 6.92
CA HIS A 107 -49.41 34.34 6.73
C HIS A 107 -48.75 35.42 7.60
N GLN A 108 -48.37 35.08 8.84
CA GLN A 108 -47.67 36.02 9.73
C GLN A 108 -46.26 36.32 9.22
N TRP A 109 -45.53 35.31 8.73
CA TRP A 109 -44.22 35.51 8.10
C TRP A 109 -44.30 36.28 6.79
N ALA A 110 -45.31 36.03 5.96
CA ALA A 110 -45.59 36.80 4.75
C ALA A 110 -45.84 38.28 5.09
N SER A 111 -46.68 38.57 6.09
CA SER A 111 -46.90 39.94 6.58
C SER A 111 -45.61 40.64 7.02
N TYR A 112 -44.73 39.93 7.72
CA TYR A 112 -43.44 40.45 8.14
C TYR A 112 -42.52 40.76 6.94
N VAL A 113 -42.46 39.87 5.95
CA VAL A 113 -41.68 40.09 4.72
C VAL A 113 -42.21 41.30 3.96
N LEU A 114 -43.53 41.46 3.82
CA LEU A 114 -44.13 42.62 3.13
C LEU A 114 -43.82 43.94 3.86
N ILE A 115 -43.86 43.95 5.20
CA ILE A 115 -43.45 45.13 5.99
C ILE A 115 -41.96 45.44 5.76
N TRP A 116 -41.10 44.42 5.73
CA TRP A 116 -39.68 44.60 5.42
C TRP A 116 -39.47 45.16 4.00
N GLN A 117 -40.16 44.62 2.99
CA GLN A 117 -40.08 45.11 1.62
C GLN A 117 -40.52 46.57 1.52
N ALA A 118 -41.62 46.94 2.18
CA ALA A 118 -42.14 48.30 2.19
C ALA A 118 -41.19 49.32 2.85
N LEU A 119 -40.37 48.88 3.81
CA LEU A 119 -39.44 49.74 4.57
C LEU A 119 -38.03 49.81 3.97
N THR A 120 -37.57 48.79 3.25
CA THR A 120 -36.15 48.64 2.87
C THR A 120 -35.88 48.65 1.38
N ILE A 121 -36.83 48.23 0.54
CA ILE A 121 -36.67 48.22 -0.91
C ILE A 121 -36.95 49.62 -1.46
N SER A 122 -36.18 50.03 -2.47
CA SER A 122 -36.40 51.33 -3.10
C SER A 122 -37.78 51.35 -3.79
N ARG A 123 -38.47 52.50 -3.75
CA ARG A 123 -39.83 52.63 -4.30
C ARG A 123 -39.95 52.32 -5.79
N GLU A 124 -38.83 52.37 -6.51
CA GLU A 124 -38.73 52.08 -7.93
C GLU A 124 -38.64 50.56 -8.22
N GLU A 125 -38.16 49.78 -7.26
CA GLU A 125 -38.00 48.32 -7.35
C GLU A 125 -39.25 47.54 -6.87
N ILE A 126 -40.21 48.20 -6.21
CA ILE A 126 -41.46 47.57 -5.75
C ILE A 126 -42.45 47.44 -6.92
N LEU A 127 -42.67 46.20 -7.37
CA LEU A 127 -43.55 45.89 -8.50
C LEU A 127 -45.05 45.94 -8.16
N HIS A 128 -45.44 45.65 -6.92
CA HIS A 128 -46.86 45.55 -6.53
C HIS A 128 -47.44 46.93 -6.13
N PRO A 129 -48.54 47.39 -6.75
CA PRO A 129 -49.08 48.74 -6.53
C PRO A 129 -49.53 48.99 -5.08
N GLU A 130 -50.21 48.01 -4.46
CA GLU A 130 -50.59 48.12 -3.04
C GLU A 130 -49.39 48.15 -2.09
N LEU A 131 -48.32 47.42 -2.38
CA LEU A 131 -47.11 47.43 -1.54
C LEU A 131 -46.38 48.78 -1.65
N LYS A 132 -46.42 49.41 -2.83
CA LYS A 132 -45.90 50.75 -3.05
C LYS A 132 -46.69 51.80 -2.26
N ASN A 133 -48.01 51.67 -2.21
CA ASN A 133 -48.89 52.52 -1.38
C ASN A 133 -48.61 52.32 0.12
N LEU A 134 -48.42 51.07 0.57
CA LEU A 134 -48.01 50.78 1.95
C LEU A 134 -46.66 51.43 2.29
N SER A 135 -45.68 51.35 1.39
CA SER A 135 -44.38 52.00 1.54
C SER A 135 -44.51 53.53 1.64
N GLU A 136 -45.43 54.15 0.89
CA GLU A 136 -45.70 55.58 0.97
C GLU A 136 -46.29 55.98 2.33
N GLN A 137 -47.28 55.23 2.81
CA GLN A 137 -47.96 55.51 4.08
C GLN A 137 -47.05 55.30 5.29
N LEU A 138 -46.21 54.24 5.29
CA LEU A 138 -45.24 53.97 6.36
C LEU A 138 -44.07 54.97 6.38
N ASN A 139 -43.74 55.60 5.26
CA ASN A 139 -42.67 56.61 5.15
C ASN A 139 -43.17 58.05 5.34
N THR A 140 -44.36 58.26 5.91
CA THR A 140 -44.86 59.62 6.22
C THR A 140 -44.13 60.24 7.42
N PRO A 141 -44.07 61.59 7.53
CA PRO A 141 -43.29 62.31 8.56
C PRO A 141 -43.57 61.89 10.02
N LYS A 142 -44.73 61.27 10.28
CA LYS A 142 -45.17 60.84 11.62
C LYS A 142 -44.48 59.54 12.08
N TYR A 143 -44.27 58.59 11.17
CA TYR A 143 -43.51 57.37 11.41
C TYR A 143 -42.01 57.53 11.14
N LEU A 144 -41.61 58.63 10.48
CA LEU A 144 -40.20 59.02 10.28
C LEU A 144 -39.50 59.48 11.56
N LYS A 145 -40.20 60.15 12.50
CA LYS A 145 -39.58 60.59 13.77
C LYS A 145 -39.00 59.45 14.61
N SER A 146 -39.59 58.25 14.55
CA SER A 146 -39.04 57.04 15.20
C SER A 146 -37.92 56.36 14.39
N LEU A 147 -37.79 56.65 13.10
CA LEU A 147 -36.76 56.12 12.20
C LEU A 147 -35.52 57.05 12.08
N GLU A 148 -35.69 58.36 12.25
CA GLU A 148 -34.63 59.37 12.05
C GLU A 148 -33.60 59.40 13.18
N GLU A 149 -33.98 59.18 14.45
CA GLU A 149 -33.04 59.15 15.60
C GLU A 149 -32.01 58.00 15.52
N GLY A 150 -32.26 56.98 14.68
CA GLY A 150 -31.34 55.87 14.41
C GLY A 150 -30.46 56.04 13.16
N ARG A 151 -30.92 56.81 12.16
CA ARG A 151 -30.18 57.01 10.88
C ARG A 151 -28.89 57.80 11.05
N ASP A 152 -28.81 58.70 12.03
CA ASP A 152 -27.61 59.49 12.32
C ASP A 152 -26.37 58.64 12.70
N ARG A 153 -26.56 57.42 13.25
CA ARG A 153 -25.44 56.54 13.64
C ARG A 153 -24.72 55.87 12.47
N PHE A 154 -25.31 55.86 11.28
CA PHE A 154 -24.74 55.20 10.09
C PHE A 154 -24.30 56.17 8.99
N ALA A 155 -24.70 57.45 9.06
CA ALA A 155 -24.25 58.49 8.14
C ALA A 155 -22.71 58.63 8.15
N GLU A 156 -22.07 58.42 9.29
CA GLU A 156 -20.60 58.45 9.46
C GLU A 156 -19.87 57.44 8.55
N PHE A 157 -20.50 56.33 8.18
CA PHE A 157 -19.90 55.27 7.39
C PHE A 157 -20.41 55.20 5.94
N ALA A 158 -21.18 56.20 5.49
CA ALA A 158 -21.81 56.19 4.17
C ALA A 158 -20.78 56.06 3.03
N ASN A 159 -19.65 56.78 3.14
CA ASN A 159 -18.57 56.85 2.14
C ASN A 159 -17.45 55.81 2.34
N VAL A 160 -17.62 54.89 3.28
CA VAL A 160 -16.58 53.89 3.61
C VAL A 160 -16.76 52.66 2.71
N GLU A 161 -15.67 52.20 2.10
CA GLU A 161 -15.61 51.02 1.24
C GLU A 161 -14.58 50.01 1.78
N LEU A 162 -14.71 48.75 1.35
CA LEU A 162 -13.75 47.69 1.67
C LEU A 162 -12.57 47.79 0.69
N ASP A 163 -11.39 48.12 1.19
CA ASP A 163 -10.17 48.23 0.36
C ASP A 163 -9.56 46.86 0.09
N SER A 164 -9.35 46.07 1.14
CA SER A 164 -8.59 44.81 1.09
C SER A 164 -8.85 43.93 2.30
N VAL A 165 -8.34 42.70 2.24
CA VAL A 165 -8.37 41.74 3.35
C VAL A 165 -6.94 41.39 3.75
N SER A 166 -6.67 41.30 5.04
CA SER A 166 -5.40 40.81 5.58
C SER A 166 -5.57 39.44 6.23
N LEU A 167 -4.70 38.50 5.85
CA LEU A 167 -4.43 37.26 6.59
C LEU A 167 -3.44 37.58 7.71
N TYR A 168 -3.88 37.42 8.94
CA TYR A 168 -3.09 37.68 10.15
C TYR A 168 -2.64 36.36 10.76
N LEU A 169 -1.40 35.96 10.44
CA LEU A 169 -0.84 34.66 10.79
C LEU A 169 0.33 34.85 11.76
N ASP A 170 0.37 34.06 12.84
CA ASP A 170 1.41 34.11 13.87
C ASP A 170 2.00 32.71 14.12
N GLU A 171 2.31 32.02 13.03
CA GLU A 171 2.90 30.69 13.07
C GLU A 171 4.42 30.79 13.25
N PRO A 172 5.01 29.98 14.14
CA PRO A 172 6.46 29.88 14.25
C PRO A 172 7.03 29.26 12.97
N PRO A 173 8.27 29.60 12.59
CA PRO A 173 8.94 28.91 11.48
C PRO A 173 9.23 27.46 11.88
N LEU A 174 8.91 26.51 10.99
CA LEU A 174 9.10 25.06 11.23
C LEU A 174 10.57 24.64 11.12
N LEU A 175 11.30 25.26 10.20
CA LEU A 175 12.74 25.08 9.99
C LEU A 175 13.47 26.34 10.47
N LYS A 176 14.78 26.29 10.72
CA LYS A 176 15.57 27.52 11.01
C LYS A 176 15.58 28.45 9.79
N GLY A 177 14.56 29.30 9.70
CA GLY A 177 14.32 30.26 8.63
C GLY A 177 13.95 31.65 9.18
N GLU A 178 13.68 32.58 8.27
CA GLU A 178 13.22 33.93 8.64
C GLU A 178 11.83 33.85 9.31
N THR A 179 11.65 34.61 10.38
CA THR A 179 10.31 34.77 10.98
C THR A 179 9.42 35.54 10.03
N LEU A 180 8.10 35.37 10.14
CA LEU A 180 7.16 36.05 9.25
C LEU A 180 7.39 37.57 9.22
N ALA A 181 7.69 38.17 10.38
CA ALA A 181 8.00 39.59 10.53
C ALA A 181 9.22 40.09 9.72
N GLN A 182 10.19 39.22 9.44
CA GLN A 182 11.38 39.53 8.63
C GLN A 182 11.08 39.47 7.13
N ILE A 183 10.04 38.72 6.74
CA ILE A 183 9.62 38.54 5.35
C ILE A 183 8.76 39.71 4.86
N LEU A 184 7.98 40.35 5.76
CA LEU A 184 7.10 41.48 5.42
C LEU A 184 7.89 42.71 4.94
N ASN A 185 7.52 43.24 3.77
CA ASN A 185 8.28 44.26 3.04
C ASN A 185 7.54 45.59 2.81
N LEU A 186 6.22 45.63 2.99
CA LEU A 186 5.40 46.84 2.79
C LEU A 186 5.07 47.51 4.13
N GLU A 187 5.16 48.83 4.18
CA GLU A 187 4.60 49.60 5.30
C GLU A 187 3.07 49.62 5.23
N PHE A 188 2.41 49.27 6.34
CA PHE A 188 0.97 49.05 6.44
C PHE A 188 0.35 49.81 7.63
N THR A 189 0.96 50.94 8.01
CA THR A 189 0.54 51.80 9.14
C THR A 189 -0.76 52.56 8.91
N LYS A 190 -1.26 52.59 7.67
CA LYS A 190 -2.50 53.29 7.29
C LYS A 190 -3.76 52.69 7.93
N TYR A 191 -3.74 51.41 8.31
CA TYR A 191 -4.88 50.76 8.95
C TYR A 191 -4.64 50.54 10.45
N LYS A 192 -5.65 50.78 11.28
CA LYS A 192 -5.63 50.58 12.73
C LYS A 192 -6.70 49.59 13.15
N LYS A 193 -6.32 48.59 13.96
CA LYS A 193 -7.27 47.62 14.52
C LYS A 193 -8.25 48.32 15.46
N ILE A 194 -9.54 48.06 15.28
CA ILE A 194 -10.60 48.59 16.12
C ILE A 194 -11.35 47.43 16.77
N GLU A 195 -11.38 47.44 18.10
CA GLU A 195 -12.20 46.52 18.89
C GLU A 195 -13.58 47.15 19.11
N VAL A 196 -14.65 46.37 18.93
CA VAL A 196 -16.03 46.85 19.13
C VAL A 196 -16.35 46.87 20.62
N SER A 197 -16.98 47.94 21.12
CA SER A 197 -17.31 48.10 22.54
C SER A 197 -18.34 47.08 23.04
N LYS A 198 -18.20 46.66 24.31
CA LYS A 198 -19.07 45.66 24.99
C LYS A 198 -20.55 46.04 24.99
N GLU A 199 -20.88 47.33 24.91
CA GLU A 199 -22.26 47.83 24.96
C GLU A 199 -23.02 47.65 23.63
N LYS A 200 -22.35 47.24 22.54
CA LYS A 200 -22.95 47.04 21.20
C LYS A 200 -23.07 45.55 20.80
N GLU A 201 -23.05 44.63 21.76
CA GLU A 201 -22.89 43.17 21.56
C GLU A 201 -24.03 42.43 20.82
N PHE A 202 -25.18 43.07 20.51
CA PHE A 202 -26.37 42.35 19.99
C PHE A 202 -26.95 42.88 18.67
N LEU A 203 -26.14 43.51 17.81
CA LEU A 203 -26.65 44.13 16.58
C LEU A 203 -26.95 43.15 15.44
N SER A 204 -26.31 41.96 15.38
CA SER A 204 -26.51 41.01 14.27
C SER A 204 -27.06 39.66 14.72
N PRO A 205 -28.30 39.29 14.36
CA PRO A 205 -28.86 37.96 14.64
C PRO A 205 -28.10 36.80 13.95
N ARG A 206 -27.21 37.10 12.98
CA ARG A 206 -26.31 36.10 12.37
C ARG A 206 -25.34 35.49 13.38
N LEU A 207 -25.04 36.20 14.47
CA LEU A 207 -24.19 35.70 15.56
C LEU A 207 -24.82 34.50 16.29
N TRP A 208 -26.14 34.32 16.22
CA TRP A 208 -26.84 33.26 16.96
C TRP A 208 -26.62 31.86 16.39
N ASN A 209 -26.26 31.77 15.11
CA ASN A 209 -25.96 30.50 14.45
C ASN A 209 -24.45 30.22 14.42
N LEU A 210 -23.62 31.11 14.96
CA LEU A 210 -22.16 30.96 15.00
C LEU A 210 -21.70 30.50 16.40
N PRO A 211 -20.53 29.84 16.50
CA PRO A 211 -19.92 29.47 17.76
C PRO A 211 -19.73 30.66 18.71
N GLU A 212 -19.67 30.39 20.01
CA GLU A 212 -19.67 31.41 21.07
C GLU A 212 -18.55 32.46 20.93
N ILE A 213 -17.41 32.06 20.36
CA ILE A 213 -16.25 32.93 20.08
C ILE A 213 -16.58 34.15 19.18
N PHE A 214 -17.58 34.04 18.30
CA PHE A 214 -18.06 35.15 17.47
C PHE A 214 -19.02 36.06 18.23
N ARG A 215 -19.72 35.52 19.23
CA ARG A 215 -20.69 36.25 20.05
C ARG A 215 -19.99 37.10 21.10
N ARG A 216 -18.96 36.54 21.74
CA ARG A 216 -18.17 37.20 22.77
C ARG A 216 -16.71 36.75 22.73
N LYS A 217 -15.82 37.63 23.20
CA LYS A 217 -14.41 37.28 23.41
C LYS A 217 -14.32 36.26 24.55
N LEU A 218 -13.86 35.05 24.24
CA LEU A 218 -13.73 33.98 25.24
C LEU A 218 -12.55 34.26 26.17
N MET A 219 -12.77 34.10 27.47
CA MET A 219 -11.72 34.10 28.50
C MET A 219 -11.61 32.69 29.07
N ALA A 220 -10.38 32.21 29.24
CA ALA A 220 -10.13 30.90 29.84
C ALA A 220 -10.30 30.99 31.36
N TYR A 221 -11.16 30.12 31.92
CA TYR A 221 -11.42 30.06 33.35
C TYR A 221 -10.59 28.96 34.07
N SER A 222 -9.87 28.10 33.32
CA SER A 222 -8.93 27.11 33.85
C SER A 222 -7.81 26.76 32.85
N GLU A 223 -6.72 26.17 33.34
CA GLU A 223 -5.57 25.76 32.52
C GLU A 223 -5.95 24.76 31.42
N HIS A 224 -6.87 23.83 31.70
CA HIS A 224 -7.32 22.84 30.72
C HIS A 224 -8.01 23.46 29.50
N TYR A 225 -8.76 24.55 29.67
CA TYR A 225 -9.43 25.25 28.55
C TYR A 225 -8.58 26.39 27.97
N PHE A 226 -7.45 26.74 28.59
CA PHE A 226 -6.62 27.87 28.17
C PHE A 226 -6.08 27.71 26.75
N ASN A 227 -5.55 26.53 26.43
CA ASN A 227 -5.00 26.26 25.10
C ASN A 227 -6.08 26.25 24.02
N GLU A 228 -7.25 25.70 24.33
CA GLU A 228 -8.38 25.65 23.40
C GLU A 228 -8.93 27.05 23.11
N VAL A 229 -9.21 27.83 24.16
CA VAL A 229 -9.71 29.21 24.04
C VAL A 229 -8.72 30.10 23.29
N ASN A 230 -7.42 29.94 23.51
CA ASN A 230 -6.40 30.68 22.75
C ASN A 230 -6.37 30.28 21.28
N LYS A 231 -6.50 28.99 20.95
CA LYS A 231 -6.59 28.53 19.55
C LYS A 231 -7.85 29.07 18.88
N GLN A 232 -9.00 29.05 19.55
CA GLN A 232 -10.25 29.60 19.02
C GLN A 232 -10.13 31.11 18.75
N ASN A 233 -9.64 31.90 19.71
CA ASN A 233 -9.40 33.33 19.52
C ASN A 233 -8.42 33.61 18.37
N ARG A 234 -7.35 32.81 18.26
CA ARG A 234 -6.36 32.94 17.19
C ARG A 234 -6.96 32.69 15.81
N MET A 235 -7.77 31.64 15.65
CA MET A 235 -8.39 31.32 14.36
C MET A 235 -9.34 32.41 13.89
N VAL A 236 -10.17 32.97 14.77
CA VAL A 236 -11.11 34.01 14.36
C VAL A 236 -10.41 35.35 14.08
N ASP A 237 -9.25 35.62 14.69
CA ASP A 237 -8.44 36.83 14.39
C ASP A 237 -7.59 36.69 13.12
N MET A 238 -7.57 35.52 12.46
CA MET A 238 -6.78 35.27 11.25
C MET A 238 -7.18 36.15 10.06
N ILE A 239 -8.41 36.66 10.05
CA ILE A 239 -8.91 37.48 8.94
C ILE A 239 -9.23 38.86 9.48
N ARG A 240 -8.74 39.88 8.77
CA ARG A 240 -9.04 41.28 9.05
C ARG A 240 -9.48 42.00 7.78
N TYR A 241 -10.54 42.77 7.88
CA TYR A 241 -11.09 43.60 6.81
C TYR A 241 -10.54 45.01 6.94
N ASN A 242 -9.95 45.53 5.86
CA ASN A 242 -9.34 46.85 5.80
C ASN A 242 -10.26 47.80 5.02
N PHE A 243 -10.62 48.92 5.63
CA PHE A 243 -11.57 49.90 5.06
C PHE A 243 -10.90 51.22 4.69
N SER A 244 -11.45 51.92 3.71
CA SER A 244 -10.91 53.16 3.13
C SER A 244 -10.67 54.29 4.14
N ASN A 245 -11.36 54.27 5.28
CA ASN A 245 -11.19 55.22 6.37
C ASN A 245 -10.08 54.85 7.37
N GLY A 246 -9.24 53.85 7.06
CA GLY A 246 -8.14 53.40 7.92
C GLY A 246 -8.56 52.44 9.03
N MET A 247 -9.83 51.99 9.07
CA MET A 247 -10.27 51.00 10.06
C MET A 247 -9.87 49.57 9.62
N GLN A 248 -9.36 48.78 10.56
CA GLN A 248 -9.15 47.35 10.41
C GLN A 248 -10.01 46.60 11.43
N ILE A 249 -10.87 45.70 10.96
CA ILE A 249 -11.83 44.96 11.82
C ILE A 249 -11.62 43.46 11.63
N SER A 250 -11.53 42.71 12.73
CA SER A 250 -11.35 41.25 12.69
C SER A 250 -12.62 40.52 12.21
N ALA A 251 -12.49 39.28 11.75
CA ALA A 251 -13.64 38.42 11.50
C ALA A 251 -14.45 38.11 12.77
N GLN A 252 -13.84 38.24 13.95
CA GLN A 252 -14.52 38.12 15.23
C GLN A 252 -15.51 39.26 15.45
N ASP A 253 -15.10 40.46 15.04
CA ASP A 253 -15.80 41.71 15.37
C ASP A 253 -16.66 42.24 14.22
N ILE A 254 -16.41 41.82 12.97
CA ILE A 254 -17.04 42.42 11.79
C ILE A 254 -18.57 42.37 11.85
N LEU A 255 -19.15 41.25 12.28
CA LEU A 255 -20.60 41.07 12.40
C LEU A 255 -21.23 41.93 13.52
N ARG A 256 -20.41 42.43 14.45
CA ARG A 256 -20.82 43.36 15.51
C ARG A 256 -20.63 44.83 15.10
N HIS A 257 -19.97 45.09 13.97
CA HIS A 257 -19.70 46.43 13.48
C HIS A 257 -20.66 46.85 12.35
N PRO A 258 -21.10 48.13 12.29
CA PRO A 258 -21.88 48.67 11.17
C PRO A 258 -21.33 48.38 9.77
N LEU A 259 -20.00 48.31 9.63
CA LEU A 259 -19.31 48.10 8.36
C LEU A 259 -19.46 46.69 7.76
N HIS A 260 -20.07 45.71 8.45
CA HIS A 260 -20.49 44.46 7.77
C HIS A 260 -21.43 44.77 6.59
N ARG A 261 -22.21 45.87 6.73
CA ARG A 261 -22.70 46.86 5.74
C ARG A 261 -22.08 46.90 4.34
N LYS A 262 -20.76 46.86 4.30
CA LYS A 262 -19.96 47.18 3.12
C LYS A 262 -19.18 45.97 2.61
N VAL A 263 -19.24 44.86 3.32
CA VAL A 263 -18.60 43.59 2.94
C VAL A 263 -19.63 42.71 2.24
N LEU A 264 -19.22 42.08 1.13
CA LEU A 264 -20.04 41.09 0.42
C LEU A 264 -20.39 39.93 1.35
N LEU A 265 -21.61 39.39 1.19
CA LEU A 265 -22.11 38.33 2.04
C LEU A 265 -21.16 37.12 2.12
N ILE A 266 -20.64 36.69 0.97
CA ILE A 266 -19.69 35.58 0.81
C ILE A 266 -18.29 35.86 1.39
N LEU A 267 -18.03 37.06 1.91
CA LEU A 267 -16.76 37.39 2.58
C LEU A 267 -16.99 37.64 4.07
N LEU A 268 -18.09 37.15 4.63
CA LEU A 268 -18.40 37.22 6.07
C LEU A 268 -18.49 35.81 6.66
N PRO A 269 -18.21 35.63 7.97
CA PRO A 269 -18.40 34.34 8.63
C PRO A 269 -19.87 33.87 8.56
N GLN A 270 -20.10 32.60 8.20
CA GLN A 270 -21.43 32.01 8.02
C GLN A 270 -21.50 30.57 8.53
N ALA A 271 -22.65 30.18 9.10
CA ALA A 271 -22.88 28.85 9.68
C ALA A 271 -23.26 27.76 8.66
N LYS A 272 -23.76 28.13 7.47
CA LYS A 272 -24.06 27.20 6.37
C LYS A 272 -23.19 27.58 5.17
N THR A 273 -22.48 26.64 4.57
CA THR A 273 -22.10 26.70 3.14
C THR A 273 -21.52 25.37 2.66
N PRO A 274 -21.71 25.03 1.37
CA PRO A 274 -21.41 23.73 0.81
C PRO A 274 -19.90 23.50 0.72
N THR A 275 -19.48 22.29 1.05
CA THR A 275 -18.12 21.79 0.90
C THR A 275 -17.69 21.86 -0.56
N SER A 276 -16.86 22.84 -0.91
CA SER A 276 -16.10 22.79 -2.16
C SER A 276 -14.88 21.89 -1.99
N VAL A 277 -14.41 21.29 -3.08
CA VAL A 277 -13.16 20.48 -3.14
C VAL A 277 -11.92 21.27 -2.68
N PHE A 278 -12.02 22.61 -2.57
CA PHE A 278 -10.95 23.52 -2.15
C PHE A 278 -10.86 23.77 -0.62
N ALA A 279 -11.63 23.05 0.21
CA ALA A 279 -11.66 23.20 1.67
C ALA A 279 -10.53 22.43 2.39
N LYS A 280 -9.27 22.90 2.28
CA LYS A 280 -8.11 22.25 2.93
C LYS A 280 -7.05 23.22 3.47
N TRP A 281 -7.44 24.30 4.14
CA TRP A 281 -6.47 25.00 4.99
C TRP A 281 -6.40 24.27 6.34
N PRO A 282 -5.28 23.59 6.68
CA PRO A 282 -5.21 22.75 7.87
C PRO A 282 -4.92 23.63 9.10
N LEU A 283 -5.96 24.33 9.55
CA LEU A 283 -5.93 25.23 10.70
C LEU A 283 -5.69 24.46 12.00
N VAL A 284 -6.27 23.26 12.11
CA VAL A 284 -6.04 22.34 13.22
C VAL A 284 -5.34 21.10 12.70
N GLN A 285 -4.03 21.01 12.93
CA GLN A 285 -3.27 19.82 12.59
C GLN A 285 -3.39 18.80 13.71
N ARG A 286 -3.99 17.65 13.37
CA ARG A 286 -4.39 16.59 14.30
C ARG A 286 -3.32 15.51 14.37
N ASN A 287 -2.99 15.07 15.59
CA ASN A 287 -2.48 13.71 15.79
C ASN A 287 -3.69 12.76 15.84
N GLU A 288 -3.55 11.52 15.37
CA GLU A 288 -4.69 10.58 15.18
C GLU A 288 -5.48 10.29 16.47
N ASN A 289 -4.92 10.59 17.65
CA ASN A 289 -5.51 10.31 18.95
C ASN A 289 -5.95 11.56 19.75
N ASP A 290 -5.90 12.77 19.18
CA ASP A 290 -6.27 13.99 19.90
C ASP A 290 -7.79 14.25 19.85
N PHE A 291 -8.41 14.35 21.02
CA PHE A 291 -9.81 14.76 21.15
C PHE A 291 -9.97 16.26 20.84
N VAL A 292 -10.84 16.58 19.90
CA VAL A 292 -11.20 17.96 19.55
C VAL A 292 -12.64 18.22 19.96
N SER A 293 -12.88 19.34 20.64
CA SER A 293 -14.22 19.72 21.05
C SER A 293 -15.11 20.08 19.83
N GLN A 294 -16.40 19.80 19.93
CA GLN A 294 -17.38 20.15 18.89
C GLN A 294 -17.33 21.64 18.48
N PRO A 295 -17.23 22.62 19.41
CA PRO A 295 -17.13 24.04 19.06
C PRO A 295 -15.90 24.39 18.22
N MET A 296 -14.80 23.65 18.39
CA MET A 296 -13.56 23.86 17.63
C MET A 296 -13.71 23.36 16.19
N ILE A 297 -14.40 22.23 15.97
CA ILE A 297 -14.69 21.69 14.63
C ILE A 297 -15.58 22.65 13.85
N GLU A 298 -16.68 23.10 14.45
CA GLU A 298 -17.60 24.06 13.82
C GLU A 298 -16.88 25.36 13.45
N LEU A 299 -16.01 25.85 14.34
CA LEU A 299 -15.20 27.03 14.08
C LEU A 299 -14.21 26.81 12.92
N GLU A 300 -13.51 25.68 12.91
CA GLU A 300 -12.58 25.32 11.83
C GLU A 300 -13.30 25.30 10.47
N GLU A 301 -14.47 24.68 10.38
CA GLU A 301 -15.28 24.61 9.15
C GLU A 301 -15.68 26.00 8.64
N ILE A 302 -16.15 26.88 9.54
CA ILE A 302 -16.55 28.26 9.21
C ILE A 302 -15.35 29.04 8.67
N MET A 303 -14.21 28.95 9.34
CA MET A 303 -13.00 29.69 8.96
C MET A 303 -12.39 29.14 7.66
N GLN A 304 -12.40 27.83 7.44
CA GLN A 304 -11.95 27.22 6.19
C GLN A 304 -12.82 27.64 5.01
N SER A 305 -14.15 27.63 5.17
CA SER A 305 -15.08 28.10 4.14
C SER A 305 -14.81 29.57 3.79
N LEU A 306 -14.63 30.42 4.80
CA LEU A 306 -14.35 31.83 4.63
C LEU A 306 -12.99 32.07 3.92
N LEU A 307 -11.92 31.37 4.32
CA LEU A 307 -10.61 31.45 3.66
C LEU A 307 -10.68 31.00 2.19
N ALA A 308 -11.42 29.92 1.89
CA ALA A 308 -11.61 29.46 0.52
C ALA A 308 -12.37 30.49 -0.34
N GLN A 309 -13.40 31.14 0.23
CA GLN A 309 -14.15 32.19 -0.44
C GLN A 309 -13.28 33.44 -0.69
N ILE A 310 -12.44 33.83 0.28
CA ILE A 310 -11.48 34.93 0.13
C ILE A 310 -10.45 34.61 -0.95
N ALA A 311 -9.86 33.41 -0.93
CA ALA A 311 -8.89 33.00 -1.95
C ALA A 311 -9.53 32.97 -3.36
N THR A 312 -10.78 32.53 -3.46
CA THR A 312 -11.55 32.54 -4.72
C THR A 312 -11.82 33.97 -5.20
N ALA A 313 -12.24 34.87 -4.31
CA ALA A 313 -12.48 36.27 -4.64
C ALA A 313 -11.18 37.00 -5.04
N HIS A 314 -10.07 36.68 -4.39
CA HIS A 314 -8.74 37.19 -4.74
C HIS A 314 -8.29 36.69 -6.12
N ARG A 315 -8.46 35.40 -6.43
CA ARG A 315 -8.18 34.85 -7.76
C ARG A 315 -9.03 35.49 -8.86
N GLN A 316 -10.26 35.88 -8.54
CA GLN A 316 -11.16 36.67 -9.42
C GLN A 316 -10.82 38.17 -9.47
N LYS A 317 -9.73 38.62 -8.80
CA LYS A 317 -9.30 40.01 -8.68
C LYS A 317 -10.36 40.96 -8.11
N LYS A 318 -11.30 40.43 -7.30
CA LYS A 318 -12.34 41.23 -6.64
C LYS A 318 -11.85 41.91 -5.37
N ILE A 319 -10.82 41.35 -4.74
CA ILE A 319 -10.22 41.86 -3.50
C ILE A 319 -8.71 41.71 -3.53
N GLU A 320 -8.00 42.67 -2.93
CA GLU A 320 -6.58 42.53 -2.62
C GLU A 320 -6.39 41.78 -1.30
N LEU A 321 -5.32 40.98 -1.23
CA LEU A 321 -5.00 40.15 -0.09
C LEU A 321 -3.59 40.48 0.43
N TYR A 322 -3.46 40.66 1.74
CA TYR A 322 -2.19 40.98 2.40
C TYR A 322 -1.89 39.99 3.53
N LEU A 323 -0.61 39.74 3.79
CA LEU A 323 -0.12 38.93 4.91
C LEU A 323 0.42 39.82 6.02
N GLN A 324 0.02 39.58 7.27
CA GLN A 324 0.43 40.33 8.46
C GLN A 324 0.70 39.39 9.64
N THR A 325 1.41 39.92 10.65
CA THR A 325 1.77 39.20 11.89
C THR A 325 1.72 40.14 13.11
N LYS A 326 1.52 39.59 14.30
CA LYS A 326 1.58 40.29 15.59
C LYS A 326 2.96 40.76 15.96
N SER A 327 4.00 40.01 15.58
CA SER A 327 5.38 40.40 15.86
C SER A 327 5.76 41.73 15.21
N ASN A 328 5.09 42.11 14.11
CA ASN A 328 5.30 43.37 13.43
C ASN A 328 4.04 43.83 12.68
N SER A 329 3.08 44.39 13.43
CA SER A 329 1.76 44.78 12.90
C SER A 329 1.78 45.96 11.92
N THR A 330 2.88 46.71 11.86
CA THR A 330 3.04 47.88 10.98
C THR A 330 3.53 47.51 9.59
N LYS A 331 3.89 46.24 9.35
CA LYS A 331 4.30 45.74 8.03
C LYS A 331 3.30 44.73 7.48
N ALA A 332 3.30 44.59 6.16
CA ALA A 332 2.55 43.57 5.44
C ALA A 332 3.34 43.08 4.22
N MET A 333 2.85 42.01 3.59
CA MET A 333 3.28 41.55 2.27
C MET A 333 2.03 41.39 1.41
N LYS A 334 2.08 41.87 0.16
CA LYS A 334 0.98 41.64 -0.78
C LYS A 334 1.04 40.18 -1.25
N ILE A 335 -0.10 39.49 -1.18
CA ILE A 335 -0.25 38.13 -1.68
C ILE A 335 -0.77 38.24 -3.12
N ASN A 336 -0.08 37.57 -4.04
CA ASN A 336 -0.46 37.54 -5.46
C ASN A 336 -1.19 36.24 -5.83
N SER A 337 -0.88 35.13 -5.16
CA SER A 337 -1.62 33.87 -5.31
C SER A 337 -1.59 33.03 -4.03
N VAL A 338 -2.64 32.21 -3.88
CA VAL A 338 -2.79 31.23 -2.79
C VAL A 338 -3.03 29.87 -3.43
N GLU A 339 -2.06 28.97 -3.30
CA GLU A 339 -2.09 27.63 -3.87
C GLU A 339 -2.45 26.58 -2.82
N PHE A 340 -3.45 25.76 -3.13
CA PHE A 340 -3.94 24.67 -2.25
C PHE A 340 -3.48 23.28 -2.70
N ASN A 341 -2.83 23.20 -3.86
CA ASN A 341 -2.25 21.95 -4.37
C ASN A 341 -0.73 22.10 -4.46
N PRO A 342 0.03 21.68 -3.43
CA PRO A 342 1.47 21.88 -3.41
C PRO A 342 2.19 21.12 -4.54
N ALA A 343 1.59 20.06 -5.10
CA ALA A 343 2.15 19.32 -6.23
C ALA A 343 2.27 20.14 -7.53
N GLN A 344 1.60 21.30 -7.62
CA GLN A 344 1.70 22.22 -8.75
C GLN A 344 2.93 23.14 -8.66
N GLU A 345 3.54 23.26 -7.49
CA GLU A 345 4.68 24.17 -7.24
C GLU A 345 5.93 23.39 -6.79
N LEU A 346 5.76 22.24 -6.13
CA LEU A 346 6.83 21.51 -5.45
C LEU A 346 6.96 20.06 -5.94
N ASP A 347 8.21 19.61 -6.07
CA ASP A 347 8.56 18.19 -6.20
C ASP A 347 9.72 17.80 -5.28
N TRP A 348 9.72 16.53 -4.88
CA TRP A 348 10.92 15.90 -4.33
C TRP A 348 11.80 15.46 -5.49
N ARG A 349 13.05 15.89 -5.52
CA ARG A 349 14.07 15.37 -6.43
C ARG A 349 15.00 14.43 -5.70
N VAL A 350 15.24 13.29 -6.32
CA VAL A 350 16.10 12.24 -5.77
C VAL A 350 17.28 12.05 -6.70
N ASP A 351 18.47 12.38 -6.20
CA ASP A 351 19.73 12.25 -6.90
C ASP A 351 20.48 11.02 -6.36
N PHE A 352 20.99 10.16 -7.24
CA PHE A 352 21.78 8.97 -6.86
C PHE A 352 23.26 9.15 -7.24
N ILE A 353 24.15 8.83 -6.30
CA ILE A 353 25.60 8.86 -6.49
C ILE A 353 26.16 7.49 -6.10
N GLU A 354 26.81 6.80 -7.03
CA GLU A 354 27.35 5.45 -6.79
C GLU A 354 28.85 5.54 -6.46
N ARG A 355 29.22 5.28 -5.20
CA ARG A 355 30.62 5.18 -4.76
C ARG A 355 30.93 3.74 -4.33
N LYS A 356 31.55 3.54 -3.16
CA LYS A 356 31.64 2.21 -2.52
C LYS A 356 30.26 1.75 -2.03
N GLU A 357 29.42 2.69 -1.62
CA GLU A 357 28.03 2.52 -1.26
C GLU A 357 27.17 3.52 -2.05
N LEU A 358 25.88 3.23 -2.19
CA LEU A 358 24.92 4.14 -2.81
C LEU A 358 24.66 5.32 -1.85
N ILE A 359 24.90 6.53 -2.32
CA ILE A 359 24.52 7.76 -1.63
C ILE A 359 23.34 8.36 -2.38
N THR A 360 22.26 8.62 -1.65
CA THR A 360 21.04 9.21 -2.20
C THR A 360 20.76 10.55 -1.55
N GLU A 361 20.56 11.57 -2.37
CA GLU A 361 20.21 12.92 -1.91
C GLU A 361 18.75 13.23 -2.30
N PHE A 362 17.90 13.48 -1.30
CA PHE A 362 16.51 13.89 -1.46
C PHE A 362 16.39 15.40 -1.23
N LYS A 363 15.92 16.14 -2.23
CA LYS A 363 15.75 17.60 -2.17
C LYS A 363 14.31 17.98 -2.46
N LEU A 364 13.68 18.77 -1.59
CA LEU A 364 12.44 19.44 -1.96
C LEU A 364 12.79 20.66 -2.82
N ILE A 365 12.22 20.75 -4.01
CA ILE A 365 12.51 21.82 -4.98
C ILE A 365 11.20 22.47 -5.43
N ASP A 366 11.23 23.80 -5.44
CA ASP A 366 10.23 24.65 -6.07
C ASP A 366 10.50 24.76 -7.58
N PHE A 367 9.45 24.64 -8.40
CA PHE A 367 9.54 24.78 -9.86
C PHE A 367 10.08 26.14 -10.28
N ARG A 368 9.84 27.19 -9.49
CA ARG A 368 10.34 28.55 -9.74
C ARG A 368 11.77 28.76 -9.25
N LYS A 369 12.35 27.74 -8.58
CA LYS A 369 13.70 27.76 -7.98
C LYS A 369 13.90 28.89 -6.98
N GLN A 370 12.83 29.32 -6.29
CA GLN A 370 12.91 30.32 -5.23
C GLN A 370 12.94 29.65 -3.84
N PRO A 371 13.56 30.29 -2.84
CA PRO A 371 13.53 29.79 -1.48
C PRO A 371 12.14 29.98 -0.87
N LEU A 372 11.56 28.90 -0.35
CA LEU A 372 10.34 28.94 0.44
C LEU A 372 10.67 29.00 1.94
N TYR A 373 9.75 29.60 2.69
CA TYR A 373 9.80 29.66 4.15
C TYR A 373 8.59 28.91 4.71
N PHE A 374 8.84 27.87 5.52
CA PHE A 374 7.82 26.95 6.01
C PHE A 374 7.32 27.32 7.41
N TYR A 375 6.01 27.37 7.54
CA TYR A 375 5.25 27.55 8.79
C TYR A 375 4.30 26.38 8.97
N ASP A 376 3.63 26.29 10.12
CA ASP A 376 2.79 25.14 10.47
C ASP A 376 1.84 24.75 9.33
N SER A 377 1.02 25.67 8.83
CA SER A 377 -0.09 25.42 7.89
C SER A 377 0.14 25.97 6.47
N PHE A 378 1.24 26.69 6.24
CA PHE A 378 1.55 27.28 4.94
C PHE A 378 3.05 27.50 4.73
N ALA A 379 3.46 27.66 3.47
CA ALA A 379 4.79 28.11 3.08
C ALA A 379 4.68 29.39 2.24
N VAL A 380 5.67 30.27 2.32
CA VAL A 380 5.68 31.57 1.61
C VAL A 380 6.87 31.71 0.69
N GLU A 381 6.61 32.16 -0.53
CA GLU A 381 7.60 32.63 -1.50
C GLU A 381 7.69 34.17 -1.45
N LYS A 382 8.87 34.71 -1.12
CA LYS A 382 9.05 36.15 -0.85
C LYS A 382 9.01 37.04 -2.10
N SER A 383 9.51 36.56 -3.23
CA SER A 383 9.66 37.34 -4.48
C SER A 383 8.32 37.63 -5.13
N GLU A 384 7.54 36.59 -5.41
CA GLU A 384 6.26 36.70 -6.11
C GLU A 384 5.06 36.77 -5.16
N GLY A 385 5.27 36.68 -3.83
CA GLY A 385 4.18 36.77 -2.85
C GLY A 385 3.18 35.62 -2.96
N VAL A 386 3.67 34.40 -3.12
CA VAL A 386 2.86 33.19 -3.24
C VAL A 386 2.80 32.45 -1.91
N ILE A 387 1.59 32.04 -1.53
CA ILE A 387 1.35 31.22 -0.33
C ILE A 387 0.94 29.82 -0.77
N ILE A 388 1.65 28.80 -0.28
CA ILE A 388 1.35 27.38 -0.52
C ILE A 388 0.78 26.78 0.77
N VAL A 389 -0.51 26.43 0.75
CA VAL A 389 -1.25 25.92 1.90
C VAL A 389 -1.15 24.40 1.95
N HIS A 390 -0.58 23.86 3.03
CA HIS A 390 -0.40 22.42 3.25
C HIS A 390 -0.13 22.13 4.74
N PRO A 391 -0.44 20.94 5.30
CA PRO A 391 -0.17 20.63 6.70
C PRO A 391 1.32 20.32 6.90
N TRP A 392 2.17 21.34 6.74
CA TRP A 392 3.62 21.21 6.75
C TRP A 392 4.15 20.70 8.09
N LEU A 393 3.58 21.12 9.23
CA LEU A 393 3.98 20.60 10.54
C LEU A 393 3.80 19.08 10.61
N ARG A 394 2.64 18.57 10.15
CA ARG A 394 2.39 17.11 10.10
C ARG A 394 3.30 16.39 9.11
N GLU A 395 3.44 16.91 7.88
CA GLU A 395 4.25 16.26 6.84
C GLU A 395 5.74 16.20 7.21
N ILE A 396 6.28 17.30 7.73
CA ILE A 396 7.66 17.39 8.21
C ILE A 396 7.86 16.54 9.46
N GLY A 397 6.88 16.53 10.38
CA GLY A 397 6.91 15.68 11.57
C GLY A 397 6.97 14.19 11.24
N LEU A 398 6.08 13.71 10.37
CA LEU A 398 6.06 12.31 9.93
C LEU A 398 7.32 11.92 9.14
N LEU A 399 7.86 12.85 8.35
CA LEU A 399 9.13 12.63 7.66
C LEU A 399 10.28 12.49 8.68
N GLN A 400 10.33 13.36 9.69
CA GLN A 400 11.33 13.28 10.76
C GLN A 400 11.20 12.01 11.59
N GLU A 401 9.97 11.55 11.88
CA GLU A 401 9.73 10.25 12.52
C GLU A 401 10.28 9.10 11.65
N THR A 402 9.98 9.11 10.35
CA THR A 402 10.48 8.09 9.41
C THR A 402 12.01 8.08 9.34
N LEU A 403 12.65 9.25 9.34
CA LEU A 403 14.12 9.36 9.38
C LEU A 403 14.68 8.83 10.70
N SER A 404 14.05 9.14 11.83
CA SER A 404 14.48 8.68 13.15
C SER A 404 14.36 7.16 13.33
N MET A 405 13.40 6.52 12.65
CA MET A 405 13.28 5.05 12.61
C MET A 405 14.42 4.39 11.84
N ILE A 406 15.01 5.09 10.86
CA ILE A 406 16.13 4.59 10.07
C ILE A 406 17.44 4.76 10.83
N SER A 407 17.70 5.96 11.34
CA SER A 407 18.89 6.26 12.15
C SER A 407 18.63 7.47 13.04
N SER A 408 19.13 7.41 14.28
CA SER A 408 19.08 8.54 15.22
C SER A 408 19.83 9.78 14.71
N ASP A 409 20.77 9.58 13.79
CA ASP A 409 21.65 10.65 13.29
C ASP A 409 21.05 11.38 12.08
N LEU A 410 20.00 10.82 11.47
CA LEU A 410 19.29 11.42 10.33
C LEU A 410 18.27 12.45 10.84
N THR A 411 18.64 13.72 10.71
CA THR A 411 17.76 14.85 11.01
C THR A 411 17.61 15.73 9.78
N LEU A 412 16.43 16.33 9.62
CA LEU A 412 16.24 17.36 8.61
C LEU A 412 17.18 18.53 8.90
N PRO A 413 18.10 18.88 7.99
CA PRO A 413 19.06 19.93 8.24
C PRO A 413 18.38 21.30 8.33
N ASP A 414 18.98 22.18 9.12
CA ASP A 414 18.60 23.58 9.33
C ASP A 414 18.80 24.44 8.05
N ARG A 415 18.05 24.14 6.98
CA ARG A 415 18.09 24.86 5.70
C ARG A 415 16.71 25.41 5.35
N LYS A 416 16.69 26.40 4.44
CA LYS A 416 15.44 27.00 3.93
C LYS A 416 14.56 25.96 3.21
N MET A 417 15.19 25.02 2.50
CA MET A 417 14.53 23.89 1.83
C MET A 417 15.02 22.57 2.43
N PRO A 418 14.13 21.60 2.69
CA PRO A 418 14.49 20.25 3.13
C PRO A 418 15.44 19.55 2.16
N THR A 419 16.58 19.09 2.68
CA THR A 419 17.53 18.22 1.94
C THR A 419 17.96 17.08 2.84
N ILE A 420 17.84 15.82 2.41
CA ILE A 420 18.22 14.65 3.19
C ILE A 420 19.25 13.87 2.39
N GLU A 421 20.37 13.51 3.01
CA GLU A 421 21.37 12.64 2.41
C GLU A 421 21.38 11.31 3.18
N VAL A 422 21.32 10.20 2.46
CA VAL A 422 21.25 8.86 3.03
C VAL A 422 22.22 7.93 2.32
N THR A 423 22.94 7.15 3.11
CA THR A 423 23.84 6.08 2.64
C THR A 423 23.13 4.72 2.74
N GLY A 424 23.21 3.94 1.66
CA GLY A 424 22.68 2.58 1.58
C GLY A 424 21.37 2.45 0.83
N GLU A 425 21.21 1.30 0.15
CA GLU A 425 20.06 1.03 -0.72
C GLU A 425 18.76 0.78 0.07
N GLN A 426 18.85 0.08 1.21
CA GLN A 426 17.68 -0.21 2.05
C GLN A 426 17.06 1.07 2.62
N HIS A 427 17.88 1.98 3.17
CA HIS A 427 17.41 3.26 3.69
C HIS A 427 16.81 4.13 2.59
N THR A 428 17.44 4.14 1.41
CA THR A 428 16.92 4.81 0.21
C THR A 428 15.52 4.30 -0.15
N LYS A 429 15.31 2.98 -0.18
CA LYS A 429 14.01 2.35 -0.47
C LYS A 429 12.93 2.77 0.52
N ILE A 430 13.24 2.80 1.82
CA ILE A 430 12.28 3.16 2.86
C ILE A 430 11.78 4.60 2.66
N ILE A 431 12.70 5.55 2.48
CA ILE A 431 12.36 6.97 2.30
C ILE A 431 11.62 7.18 0.99
N LEU A 432 12.09 6.57 -0.10
CA LEU A 432 11.48 6.74 -1.42
C LEU A 432 10.08 6.14 -1.48
N LYS A 433 9.87 4.97 -0.85
CA LYS A 433 8.53 4.40 -0.65
C LYS A 433 7.65 5.31 0.20
N TYR A 434 8.18 5.86 1.29
CA TYR A 434 7.46 6.82 2.13
C TYR A 434 7.04 8.06 1.33
N LEU A 435 7.95 8.71 0.61
CA LEU A 435 7.66 9.92 -0.16
C LEU A 435 6.64 9.67 -1.28
N ARG A 436 6.69 8.50 -1.94
CA ARG A 436 5.73 8.11 -2.98
C ARG A 436 4.30 7.90 -2.48
N THR A 437 4.09 7.66 -1.18
CA THR A 437 2.73 7.58 -0.61
C THR A 437 2.17 8.95 -0.21
N ARG A 438 2.97 10.02 -0.31
CA ARG A 438 2.58 11.38 0.07
C ARG A 438 2.01 12.16 -1.10
N SER A 439 1.51 13.37 -0.80
CA SER A 439 0.85 14.25 -1.77
C SER A 439 1.80 14.89 -2.78
N LEU A 440 3.09 15.02 -2.42
CA LEU A 440 4.11 15.66 -3.25
C LEU A 440 4.71 14.66 -4.24
N PRO A 441 4.81 15.01 -5.53
CA PRO A 441 5.39 14.14 -6.53
C PRO A 441 6.89 13.94 -6.29
N VAL A 442 7.36 12.73 -6.55
CA VAL A 442 8.79 12.35 -6.46
C VAL A 442 9.33 12.17 -7.87
N LYS A 443 10.35 12.95 -8.23
CA LYS A 443 11.11 12.83 -9.48
C LYS A 443 12.51 12.33 -9.18
N ILE A 444 12.92 11.32 -9.92
CA ILE A 444 14.23 10.70 -9.78
C ILE A 444 15.13 11.22 -10.90
N THR A 445 16.41 11.48 -10.63
CA THR A 445 17.38 11.76 -11.69
C THR A 445 17.67 10.51 -12.50
N GLY A 446 17.59 10.63 -13.82
CA GLY A 446 17.72 9.51 -14.75
C GLY A 446 16.36 9.01 -15.22
N GLU A 447 16.29 7.74 -15.60
CA GLU A 447 15.05 7.10 -16.06
C GLU A 447 14.60 6.04 -15.06
N SER A 448 13.29 5.98 -14.78
CA SER A 448 12.69 4.83 -14.11
C SER A 448 12.25 3.83 -15.18
N LYS A 449 12.86 2.65 -15.20
CA LYS A 449 12.59 1.60 -16.19
C LYS A 449 12.16 0.32 -15.50
N THR A 450 11.03 -0.22 -15.93
CA THR A 450 10.58 -1.55 -15.53
C THR A 450 11.06 -2.57 -16.56
N LEU A 451 11.80 -3.57 -16.09
CA LEU A 451 12.21 -4.73 -16.88
C LEU A 451 11.32 -5.91 -16.53
N GLY A 452 10.70 -6.49 -17.56
CA GLY A 452 9.89 -7.69 -17.40
C GLY A 452 10.72 -8.93 -17.07
N ASN A 453 10.05 -10.01 -16.66
CA ASN A 453 10.68 -11.25 -16.18
C ASN A 453 11.73 -11.85 -17.14
N HIS A 454 11.59 -11.67 -18.45
CA HIS A 454 12.51 -12.24 -19.46
C HIS A 454 13.76 -11.38 -19.73
N GLN A 455 13.79 -10.14 -19.25
CA GLN A 455 14.87 -9.18 -19.50
C GLN A 455 15.92 -9.16 -18.37
N SER A 456 15.59 -9.71 -17.21
CA SER A 456 16.50 -9.88 -16.09
C SER A 456 16.86 -11.35 -15.93
N ARG A 457 18.09 -11.63 -15.50
CA ARG A 457 18.59 -13.00 -15.27
C ARG A 457 19.10 -13.13 -13.85
N THR A 458 18.84 -14.30 -13.25
CA THR A 458 19.42 -14.67 -11.96
C THR A 458 20.50 -15.70 -12.21
N GLU A 459 21.73 -15.35 -11.85
CA GLU A 459 22.90 -16.21 -11.93
C GLU A 459 23.15 -16.87 -10.57
N VAL A 460 23.44 -18.17 -10.59
CA VAL A 460 23.93 -18.92 -9.43
C VAL A 460 25.36 -19.36 -9.73
N ARG A 461 26.32 -18.90 -8.93
CA ARG A 461 27.75 -19.17 -9.16
C ARG A 461 28.27 -20.11 -8.08
N LEU A 462 28.69 -21.31 -8.50
CA LEU A 462 29.17 -22.41 -7.65
C LEU A 462 30.70 -22.41 -7.54
N ASP A 463 31.18 -22.76 -6.34
CA ASP A 463 32.59 -23.04 -6.05
C ASP A 463 32.93 -24.55 -6.16
N GLU A 464 34.18 -24.92 -5.86
CA GLU A 464 34.67 -26.30 -5.94
C GLU A 464 34.04 -27.24 -4.90
N THR A 465 33.51 -26.69 -3.80
CA THR A 465 32.87 -27.45 -2.71
C THR A 465 31.38 -27.69 -2.96
N GLY A 466 30.77 -26.92 -3.88
CA GLY A 466 29.33 -26.90 -4.13
C GLY A 466 28.60 -25.78 -3.38
N SER A 467 29.32 -24.89 -2.70
CA SER A 467 28.74 -23.65 -2.17
C SER A 467 28.54 -22.66 -3.30
N PHE A 468 27.55 -21.77 -3.18
CA PHE A 468 27.16 -20.83 -4.22
C PHE A 468 26.80 -19.45 -3.67
N TYR A 469 26.84 -18.45 -4.54
CA TYR A 469 26.18 -17.17 -4.31
C TYR A 469 25.27 -16.84 -5.48
N ILE A 470 24.30 -15.96 -5.23
CA ILE A 470 23.39 -15.46 -6.25
C ILE A 470 23.79 -14.07 -6.71
N GLN A 471 23.53 -13.80 -7.98
CA GLN A 471 23.76 -12.51 -8.61
C GLN A 471 22.64 -12.23 -9.60
N HIS A 472 22.12 -11.01 -9.59
CA HIS A 472 21.15 -10.54 -10.57
C HIS A 472 21.86 -9.71 -11.63
N ASP A 473 21.67 -10.10 -12.88
CA ASP A 473 22.15 -9.37 -14.06
C ASP A 473 20.95 -8.81 -14.82
N ALA A 474 20.94 -7.49 -15.02
CA ALA A 474 19.93 -6.79 -15.79
C ALA A 474 20.59 -5.79 -16.75
N ARG A 475 20.45 -6.07 -18.06
CA ARG A 475 20.95 -5.19 -19.12
C ARG A 475 19.89 -4.17 -19.51
N VAL A 476 20.12 -2.91 -19.17
CA VAL A 476 19.33 -1.79 -19.67
C VAL A 476 20.06 -1.16 -20.86
N PHE A 477 19.39 -1.06 -22.01
CA PHE A 477 19.97 -0.43 -23.20
C PHE A 477 20.34 1.03 -22.91
N GLY A 478 21.60 1.39 -23.19
CA GLY A 478 22.14 2.74 -22.97
C GLY A 478 22.65 3.02 -21.54
N GLN A 479 22.63 2.05 -20.63
CA GLN A 479 23.16 2.17 -19.26
C GLN A 479 24.25 1.13 -18.98
N LYS A 480 25.03 1.34 -17.91
CA LYS A 480 25.97 0.33 -17.41
C LYS A 480 25.19 -0.91 -16.99
N ASN A 481 25.74 -2.10 -17.25
CA ASN A 481 25.08 -3.34 -16.86
C ASN A 481 24.87 -3.37 -15.34
N LEU A 482 23.62 -3.60 -14.90
CA LEU A 482 23.31 -3.67 -13.49
C LEU A 482 23.63 -5.09 -13.01
N VAL A 483 24.68 -5.19 -12.22
CA VAL A 483 25.09 -6.44 -11.58
C VAL A 483 24.99 -6.27 -10.08
N ARG A 484 24.08 -7.01 -9.44
CA ARG A 484 23.86 -6.95 -7.99
C ARG A 484 24.04 -8.34 -7.39
N ARG A 485 24.95 -8.46 -6.42
CA ARG A 485 25.24 -9.72 -5.72
C ARG A 485 24.41 -9.82 -4.45
N GLY A 486 23.90 -11.02 -4.15
CA GLY A 486 23.11 -11.30 -2.95
C GLY A 486 21.61 -11.21 -3.21
N TRP A 487 20.85 -11.33 -2.12
CA TRP A 487 19.39 -11.40 -2.11
C TRP A 487 18.74 -10.01 -2.10
N THR A 488 17.52 -9.90 -2.60
CA THR A 488 16.70 -8.69 -2.44
C THR A 488 16.37 -8.43 -0.98
N THR A 489 16.13 -7.17 -0.62
CA THR A 489 15.77 -6.77 0.75
C THR A 489 14.53 -7.49 1.27
N LYS A 490 13.59 -7.83 0.38
CA LYS A 490 12.38 -8.57 0.75
C LYS A 490 12.70 -10.01 1.12
N THR A 491 13.50 -10.70 0.31
CA THR A 491 13.89 -12.08 0.60
C THR A 491 14.79 -12.16 1.83
N ILE A 492 15.68 -11.19 2.04
CA ILE A 492 16.51 -11.08 3.26
C ILE A 492 15.62 -11.08 4.51
N ALA A 493 14.59 -10.22 4.55
CA ALA A 493 13.69 -10.14 5.71
C ALA A 493 13.02 -11.50 6.04
N TYR A 494 12.69 -12.30 5.02
CA TYR A 494 12.16 -13.65 5.23
C TYR A 494 13.25 -14.64 5.69
N LEU A 495 14.46 -14.59 5.14
CA LEU A 495 15.57 -15.44 5.57
C LEU A 495 15.98 -15.18 7.03
N GLU A 496 15.98 -13.91 7.44
CA GLU A 496 16.16 -13.47 8.83
C GLU A 496 15.01 -13.98 9.70
N ALA A 497 13.76 -13.82 9.27
CA ALA A 497 12.59 -14.32 9.99
C ALA A 497 12.64 -15.84 10.22
N LEU A 498 13.11 -16.63 9.23
CA LEU A 498 13.28 -18.08 9.38
C LEU A 498 14.38 -18.49 10.38
N SER A 499 15.26 -17.55 10.73
CA SER A 499 16.44 -17.75 11.58
C SER A 499 16.26 -17.17 12.99
N GLU A 500 15.53 -16.06 13.11
CA GLU A 500 15.29 -15.34 14.37
C GLU A 500 13.85 -15.46 14.88
N GLY A 501 12.91 -15.78 13.98
CA GLY A 501 11.48 -15.99 14.27
C GLY A 501 10.57 -14.88 13.71
N LEU A 502 9.26 -15.13 13.77
CA LEU A 502 8.23 -14.19 13.30
C LEU A 502 8.28 -12.80 13.97
N PRO A 503 8.63 -12.67 15.27
CA PRO A 503 8.75 -11.36 15.92
C PRO A 503 9.77 -10.42 15.25
N SER A 504 10.85 -10.97 14.68
CA SER A 504 11.88 -10.19 13.96
C SER A 504 11.29 -9.52 12.71
N LEU A 505 10.53 -10.25 11.90
CA LEU A 505 9.85 -9.71 10.72
C LEU A 505 8.84 -8.60 11.06
N LEU A 506 8.17 -8.73 12.20
CA LEU A 506 7.17 -7.78 12.66
C LEU A 506 7.76 -6.60 13.45
N GLN A 507 9.06 -6.64 13.77
CA GLN A 507 9.75 -5.66 14.61
C GLN A 507 9.08 -5.44 15.98
N VAL A 508 8.55 -6.51 16.57
CA VAL A 508 7.87 -6.49 17.88
C VAL A 508 8.47 -7.57 18.78
N ASP A 509 8.58 -7.29 20.07
CA ASP A 509 9.02 -8.29 21.04
C ASP A 509 8.00 -9.43 21.19
N ALA A 510 8.48 -10.68 21.18
CA ALA A 510 7.62 -11.86 21.33
C ALA A 510 6.75 -11.83 22.61
N LYS A 511 7.25 -11.17 23.67
CA LYS A 511 6.53 -11.03 24.96
C LYS A 511 5.31 -10.11 24.85
N ASP A 512 5.37 -9.14 23.95
CA ASP A 512 4.30 -8.15 23.75
C ASP A 512 3.22 -8.69 22.81
N MET A 513 3.60 -9.62 21.93
CA MET A 513 2.66 -10.36 21.07
C MET A 513 1.84 -11.42 21.84
N ALA A 514 2.44 -12.05 22.86
CA ALA A 514 1.81 -13.15 23.58
C ALA A 514 0.66 -12.68 24.49
N ALA A 515 -0.36 -13.53 24.70
CA ALA A 515 -1.48 -13.20 25.56
C ALA A 515 -1.05 -12.94 27.02
N ARG A 516 -1.79 -12.07 27.72
CA ARG A 516 -1.56 -11.78 29.16
C ARG A 516 -1.94 -12.96 30.06
N ALA A 517 -2.89 -13.80 29.64
CA ALA A 517 -3.37 -14.94 30.41
C ALA A 517 -2.34 -16.08 30.40
N ARG A 518 -1.88 -16.51 31.59
CA ARG A 518 -0.78 -17.48 31.77
C ARG A 518 -0.98 -18.78 31.00
N ALA A 519 -2.20 -19.34 30.98
CA ALA A 519 -2.50 -20.61 30.32
C ALA A 519 -2.23 -20.62 28.81
N LYS A 520 -2.49 -19.51 28.11
CA LYS A 520 -2.24 -19.36 26.66
C LYS A 520 -0.87 -18.75 26.37
N ARG A 521 -0.36 -17.91 27.29
CA ARG A 521 0.92 -17.23 27.14
C ARG A 521 2.09 -18.18 26.90
N ASP A 522 2.12 -19.30 27.63
CA ASP A 522 3.22 -20.25 27.52
C ASP A 522 3.24 -20.93 26.13
N TRP A 523 2.06 -21.28 25.59
CA TRP A 523 1.90 -21.82 24.24
C TRP A 523 2.19 -20.78 23.16
N ASP A 524 1.72 -19.54 23.34
CA ASP A 524 2.02 -18.40 22.47
C ASP A 524 3.54 -18.17 22.36
N MET A 525 4.25 -18.18 23.49
CA MET A 525 5.71 -18.06 23.50
C MET A 525 6.39 -19.28 22.85
N LYS A 526 5.83 -20.48 23.03
CA LYS A 526 6.35 -21.71 22.43
C LYS A 526 6.25 -21.67 20.91
N ILE A 527 5.10 -21.27 20.34
CA ILE A 527 4.92 -21.18 18.88
C ILE A 527 5.70 -20.01 18.27
N LEU A 528 5.71 -18.83 18.90
CA LEU A 528 6.43 -17.65 18.39
C LEU A 528 7.94 -17.85 18.31
N LYS A 529 8.51 -18.65 19.22
CA LYS A 529 9.94 -19.00 19.23
C LYS A 529 10.28 -20.27 18.45
N HIS A 530 9.30 -20.95 17.87
CA HIS A 530 9.54 -22.22 17.19
C HIS A 530 9.93 -22.00 15.72
N LEU A 531 11.24 -21.85 15.47
CA LEU A 531 11.77 -21.60 14.12
C LEU A 531 11.37 -22.69 13.11
N GLY A 532 11.36 -23.96 13.53
CA GLY A 532 10.94 -25.07 12.67
C GLY A 532 9.48 -25.00 12.19
N ILE A 533 8.57 -24.43 12.97
CA ILE A 533 7.16 -24.25 12.56
C ILE A 533 7.08 -23.16 11.49
N LEU A 534 7.82 -22.06 11.67
CA LEU A 534 7.85 -20.98 10.68
C LEU A 534 8.46 -21.43 9.35
N GLN A 535 9.55 -22.21 9.40
CA GLN A 535 10.17 -22.86 8.23
C GLN A 535 9.18 -23.78 7.51
N TYR A 536 8.40 -24.57 8.27
CA TYR A 536 7.37 -25.45 7.71
C TYR A 536 6.21 -24.67 7.08
N VAL A 537 5.71 -23.62 7.75
CA VAL A 537 4.63 -22.78 7.22
C VAL A 537 5.07 -22.11 5.92
N LEU A 538 6.28 -21.55 5.85
CA LEU A 538 6.78 -20.96 4.61
C LEU A 538 6.95 -21.99 3.49
N LEU A 539 7.45 -23.20 3.80
CA LEU A 539 7.54 -24.28 2.82
C LEU A 539 6.17 -24.59 2.19
N GLU A 540 5.11 -24.69 3.00
CA GLU A 540 3.76 -24.97 2.52
C GLU A 540 3.17 -23.80 1.72
N VAL A 541 3.43 -22.55 2.12
CA VAL A 541 3.06 -21.36 1.34
C VAL A 541 3.69 -21.39 -0.05
N LEU A 542 4.98 -21.68 -0.12
CA LEU A 542 5.72 -21.74 -1.39
C LEU A 542 5.30 -22.96 -2.22
N SER A 543 4.98 -24.09 -1.59
CA SER A 543 4.42 -25.27 -2.26
C SER A 543 3.09 -24.93 -2.94
N VAL A 544 2.17 -24.26 -2.24
CA VAL A 544 0.89 -23.84 -2.83
C VAL A 544 1.08 -22.79 -3.92
N HIS A 545 2.04 -21.87 -3.78
CA HIS A 545 2.33 -20.86 -4.79
C HIS A 545 2.94 -21.45 -6.07
N PHE A 546 3.92 -22.34 -5.96
CA PHE A 546 4.67 -22.86 -7.11
C PHE A 546 4.13 -24.18 -7.69
N ASP A 547 3.70 -25.10 -6.84
CA ASP A 547 3.24 -26.44 -7.22
C ASP A 547 1.70 -26.54 -7.20
N GLY A 548 0.98 -25.53 -6.67
CA GLY A 548 -0.49 -25.47 -6.64
C GLY A 548 -1.13 -26.36 -5.56
N ALA A 549 -0.33 -27.04 -4.76
CA ALA A 549 -0.75 -27.94 -3.70
C ALA A 549 0.23 -27.90 -2.51
N LEU A 550 -0.24 -28.37 -1.36
CA LEU A 550 0.61 -28.63 -0.19
C LEU A 550 1.62 -29.76 -0.49
N THR A 551 2.63 -29.90 0.37
CA THR A 551 3.70 -30.91 0.19
C THR A 551 3.21 -32.37 0.15
N ASP A 552 1.99 -32.63 0.61
CA ASP A 552 1.31 -33.94 0.57
C ASP A 552 0.39 -34.12 -0.65
N GLY A 553 0.29 -33.12 -1.52
CA GLY A 553 -0.57 -33.11 -2.71
C GLY A 553 -1.99 -32.60 -2.48
N MET A 554 -2.35 -32.15 -1.27
CA MET A 554 -3.67 -31.55 -1.04
C MET A 554 -3.77 -30.13 -1.64
N VAL A 555 -4.83 -29.87 -2.39
CA VAL A 555 -5.12 -28.54 -2.95
C VAL A 555 -5.89 -27.72 -1.92
N VAL A 556 -5.40 -26.53 -1.59
CA VAL A 556 -5.99 -25.63 -0.60
C VAL A 556 -6.03 -24.21 -1.14
N GLU A 557 -7.10 -23.47 -0.84
CA GLU A 557 -7.21 -22.05 -1.17
C GLU A 557 -6.23 -21.21 -0.33
N LYS A 558 -5.64 -20.16 -0.94
CA LYS A 558 -4.61 -19.33 -0.30
C LYS A 558 -5.06 -18.72 1.03
N GLU A 559 -6.32 -18.32 1.14
CA GLU A 559 -6.91 -17.71 2.34
C GLU A 559 -7.07 -18.70 3.50
N ASN A 560 -7.26 -19.98 3.19
CA ASN A 560 -7.51 -21.04 4.16
C ASN A 560 -6.27 -21.88 4.47
N LEU A 561 -5.10 -21.51 3.92
CA LEU A 561 -3.86 -22.28 4.03
C LEU A 561 -3.46 -22.49 5.49
N PHE A 562 -3.37 -21.42 6.30
CA PHE A 562 -2.92 -21.56 7.69
C PHE A 562 -3.87 -22.44 8.52
N GLN A 563 -5.19 -22.31 8.31
CA GLN A 563 -6.20 -23.10 9.00
C GLN A 563 -6.09 -24.60 8.65
N SER A 564 -5.79 -24.92 7.39
CA SER A 564 -5.56 -26.31 6.97
C SER A 564 -4.34 -26.95 7.65
N LEU A 565 -3.33 -26.14 8.02
CA LEU A 565 -2.10 -26.58 8.66
C LEU A 565 -2.23 -26.73 10.19
N HIS A 566 -3.33 -26.29 10.82
CA HIS A 566 -3.47 -26.27 12.29
C HIS A 566 -3.15 -27.61 12.96
N LYS A 567 -3.64 -28.73 12.41
CA LYS A 567 -3.36 -30.07 12.98
C LYS A 567 -1.88 -30.44 12.91
N ARG A 568 -1.20 -30.07 11.82
CA ARG A 568 0.23 -30.35 11.62
C ARG A 568 1.11 -29.47 12.49
N ILE A 569 0.78 -28.19 12.57
CA ILE A 569 1.46 -27.22 13.45
C ILE A 569 1.31 -27.65 14.91
N GLN A 570 0.11 -28.06 15.33
CA GLN A 570 -0.13 -28.61 16.66
C GLN A 570 0.77 -29.85 16.92
N ALA A 571 0.85 -30.78 15.96
CA ALA A 571 1.70 -31.96 16.09
C ALA A 571 3.19 -31.61 16.22
N LEU A 572 3.67 -30.59 15.49
CA LEU A 572 5.04 -30.08 15.61
C LEU A 572 5.28 -29.40 16.96
N LEU A 573 4.31 -28.63 17.46
CA LEU A 573 4.41 -27.89 18.71
C LEU A 573 4.46 -28.82 19.95
N ILE A 574 3.79 -29.97 19.89
CA ILE A 574 3.72 -30.97 20.96
C ILE A 574 4.87 -32.00 20.84
N ALA A 575 5.64 -32.00 19.75
CA ALA A 575 6.75 -32.93 19.55
C ALA A 575 7.91 -32.66 20.54
N GLY A 576 7.89 -33.35 21.69
CA GLY A 576 8.91 -33.29 22.75
C GLY A 576 8.64 -34.28 23.88
N THR A 577 9.63 -34.56 24.72
CA THR A 577 9.49 -35.48 25.86
C THR A 577 8.68 -34.82 26.98
N GLY A 578 7.40 -35.21 27.16
CA GLY A 578 6.63 -34.87 28.38
C GLY A 578 5.16 -34.46 28.23
N GLU A 579 4.60 -34.31 27.02
CA GLU A 579 3.26 -33.68 26.83
C GLU A 579 2.21 -34.64 26.21
N THR A 580 1.95 -35.79 26.82
CA THR A 580 0.98 -36.79 26.31
C THR A 580 -0.49 -36.36 26.45
N PHE A 581 -0.80 -35.44 27.36
CA PHE A 581 -2.19 -35.08 27.72
C PHE A 581 -2.83 -33.97 26.84
N VAL A 582 -2.11 -33.44 25.84
CA VAL A 582 -2.54 -32.25 25.05
C VAL A 582 -2.81 -32.60 23.57
N ARG A 583 -2.70 -33.87 23.18
CA ARG A 583 -2.81 -34.31 21.78
C ARG A 583 -4.19 -34.06 21.15
N ASP A 584 -5.24 -34.00 21.95
CA ASP A 584 -6.63 -33.87 21.46
C ASP A 584 -7.17 -32.42 21.50
N VAL A 585 -6.35 -31.45 21.94
CA VAL A 585 -6.77 -30.04 22.06
C VAL A 585 -6.38 -29.27 20.79
N PRO A 586 -7.33 -28.62 20.09
CA PRO A 586 -7.03 -27.90 18.85
C PRO A 586 -6.12 -26.69 19.08
N LEU A 587 -5.35 -26.30 18.06
CA LEU A 587 -4.40 -25.18 18.12
C LEU A 587 -5.07 -23.86 18.57
N THR A 588 -6.32 -23.64 18.21
CA THR A 588 -7.13 -22.46 18.60
C THR A 588 -7.44 -22.38 20.09
N GLU A 589 -7.41 -23.51 20.79
CA GLU A 589 -7.56 -23.58 22.24
C GLU A 589 -6.22 -23.41 22.96
N LEU A 590 -5.14 -23.92 22.38
CA LEU A 590 -3.77 -23.81 22.91
C LEU A 590 -3.22 -22.38 22.81
N CYS A 591 -3.30 -21.78 21.63
CA CYS A 591 -2.78 -20.44 21.37
C CYS A 591 -3.88 -19.38 21.46
N SER A 592 -3.46 -18.13 21.58
CA SER A 592 -4.36 -16.98 21.55
C SER A 592 -4.69 -16.56 20.11
N ARG A 593 -5.91 -16.01 19.93
CA ARG A 593 -6.36 -15.51 18.62
C ARG A 593 -5.42 -14.45 18.02
N PRO A 594 -4.89 -13.48 18.79
CA PRO A 594 -3.95 -12.49 18.24
C PRO A 594 -2.68 -13.11 17.65
N VAL A 595 -2.10 -14.12 18.31
CA VAL A 595 -0.89 -14.80 17.81
C VAL A 595 -1.19 -15.59 16.54
N LEU A 596 -2.30 -16.33 16.49
CA LEU A 596 -2.70 -17.07 15.29
C LEU A 596 -2.98 -16.11 14.12
N ALA A 597 -3.63 -14.97 14.37
CA ALA A 597 -3.84 -13.93 13.36
C ALA A 597 -2.52 -13.35 12.82
N CYS A 598 -1.45 -13.31 13.62
CA CYS A 598 -0.12 -12.90 13.13
C CYS A 598 0.46 -13.91 12.13
N PHE A 599 0.24 -15.21 12.33
CA PHE A 599 0.65 -16.23 11.37
C PHE A 599 -0.22 -16.24 10.11
N GLU A 600 -1.54 -16.00 10.23
CA GLU A 600 -2.40 -15.79 9.07
C GLU A 600 -1.95 -14.57 8.24
N LYS A 601 -1.61 -13.47 8.93
CA LYS A 601 -1.03 -12.28 8.30
C LYS A 601 0.31 -12.59 7.63
N PHE A 602 1.19 -13.36 8.28
CA PHE A 602 2.46 -13.80 7.68
C PHE A 602 2.25 -14.58 6.38
N VAL A 603 1.28 -15.52 6.35
CA VAL A 603 0.94 -16.27 5.14
C VAL A 603 0.43 -15.34 4.03
N ALA A 604 -0.48 -14.42 4.35
CA ALA A 604 -1.01 -13.46 3.38
C ALA A 604 0.09 -12.52 2.85
N ASP A 605 0.93 -12.00 3.74
CA ASP A 605 2.06 -11.13 3.38
C ASP A 605 3.10 -11.89 2.55
N ALA A 606 3.33 -13.18 2.80
CA ALA A 606 4.23 -14.02 1.99
C ALA A 606 3.71 -14.17 0.56
N PHE A 607 2.44 -14.52 0.36
CA PHE A 607 1.86 -14.61 -0.99
C PHE A 607 1.92 -13.27 -1.75
N ARG A 608 1.69 -12.16 -1.04
CA ARG A 608 1.81 -10.82 -1.63
C ARG A 608 3.26 -10.57 -2.05
N THR A 609 4.21 -10.74 -1.13
CA THR A 609 5.64 -10.42 -1.30
C THR A 609 6.27 -11.17 -2.47
N VAL A 610 5.96 -12.47 -2.63
CA VAL A 610 6.51 -13.30 -3.73
C VAL A 610 6.16 -12.71 -5.12
N SER A 611 5.01 -12.06 -5.25
CA SER A 611 4.53 -11.48 -6.51
C SER A 611 5.01 -10.04 -6.74
N GLU A 612 5.71 -9.43 -5.78
CA GLU A 612 6.15 -8.04 -5.89
C GLU A 612 7.45 -7.91 -6.73
N SER A 613 7.62 -6.76 -7.38
CA SER A 613 8.86 -6.39 -8.04
C SER A 613 9.87 -5.82 -7.04
N GLU A 614 11.15 -5.81 -7.42
CA GLU A 614 12.21 -5.18 -6.65
C GLU A 614 12.81 -4.01 -7.44
N SER A 615 13.09 -2.89 -6.75
CA SER A 615 13.74 -1.72 -7.35
C SER A 615 15.22 -1.72 -7.01
N PHE A 616 16.05 -1.39 -7.99
CA PHE A 616 17.48 -1.15 -7.81
C PHE A 616 17.82 0.25 -8.28
N TYR A 617 18.77 0.88 -7.60
CA TYR A 617 19.13 2.28 -7.85
C TYR A 617 20.59 2.38 -8.31
N SER A 618 20.82 3.32 -9.21
CA SER A 618 22.11 3.61 -9.83
C SER A 618 22.17 5.09 -10.24
N GLU A 619 23.35 5.59 -10.62
CA GLU A 619 23.48 6.96 -11.16
C GLU A 619 22.61 7.21 -12.41
N SER A 620 22.29 6.15 -13.16
CA SER A 620 21.43 6.22 -14.34
C SER A 620 19.93 6.19 -14.05
N GLY A 621 19.53 6.05 -12.78
CA GLY A 621 18.15 6.07 -12.33
C GLY A 621 17.71 4.77 -11.64
N GLU A 622 16.41 4.52 -11.68
CA GLU A 622 15.74 3.40 -11.01
C GLU A 622 15.44 2.29 -12.03
N VAL A 623 15.81 1.06 -11.69
CA VAL A 623 15.50 -0.13 -12.47
C VAL A 623 14.62 -1.05 -11.64
N ILE A 624 13.38 -1.25 -12.07
CA ILE A 624 12.42 -2.13 -11.41
C ILE A 624 12.47 -3.48 -12.11
N LEU A 625 12.89 -4.52 -11.39
CA LEU A 625 12.96 -5.88 -11.90
C LEU A 625 11.74 -6.68 -11.45
N GLU A 626 10.92 -7.08 -12.42
CA GLU A 626 9.80 -7.99 -12.18
C GLU A 626 10.30 -9.44 -12.08
N GLY A 627 9.64 -10.24 -11.22
CA GLY A 627 9.92 -11.67 -11.06
C GLY A 627 11.27 -12.03 -10.44
N VAL A 628 12.06 -11.06 -9.97
CA VAL A 628 13.30 -11.35 -9.21
C VAL A 628 12.97 -11.97 -7.86
N VAL A 629 12.03 -11.39 -7.13
CA VAL A 629 11.59 -11.89 -5.82
C VAL A 629 10.99 -13.29 -5.96
N ASP A 630 10.11 -13.50 -6.95
CA ASP A 630 9.54 -14.83 -7.24
C ASP A 630 10.62 -15.90 -7.47
N ARG A 631 11.63 -15.58 -8.30
CA ARG A 631 12.79 -16.47 -8.50
C ARG A 631 13.49 -16.74 -7.18
N GLU A 632 13.92 -15.72 -6.45
CA GLU A 632 14.60 -15.91 -5.16
C GLU A 632 13.82 -16.81 -4.18
N PHE A 633 12.51 -16.59 -4.05
CA PHE A 633 11.65 -17.45 -3.22
C PHE A 633 11.57 -18.88 -3.77
N ARG A 634 11.71 -19.09 -5.08
CA ARG A 634 11.82 -20.43 -5.69
C ARG A 634 13.13 -21.13 -5.30
N LEU A 635 14.23 -20.40 -5.20
CA LEU A 635 15.48 -20.94 -4.67
C LEU A 635 15.37 -21.25 -3.17
N VAL A 636 14.73 -20.38 -2.38
CA VAL A 636 14.42 -20.64 -0.96
C VAL A 636 13.53 -21.88 -0.82
N PHE A 637 12.55 -22.05 -1.70
CA PHE A 637 11.67 -23.22 -1.76
C PHE A 637 12.47 -24.51 -1.98
N GLU A 638 13.37 -24.56 -2.97
CA GLU A 638 14.21 -25.73 -3.22
C GLU A 638 15.16 -26.03 -2.04
N LEU A 639 15.70 -25.00 -1.37
CA LEU A 639 16.50 -25.19 -0.14
C LEU A 639 15.67 -25.80 1.00
N LEU A 640 14.45 -25.30 1.24
CA LEU A 640 13.54 -25.84 2.26
C LEU A 640 13.07 -27.26 1.92
N LYS A 641 12.79 -27.54 0.65
CA LYS A 641 12.40 -28.86 0.15
C LYS A 641 13.53 -29.88 0.32
N LYS A 642 14.77 -29.49 -0.02
CA LYS A 642 15.95 -30.33 0.24
C LYS A 642 16.13 -30.59 1.73
N LEU A 643 15.97 -29.56 2.58
CA LEU A 643 16.04 -29.70 4.03
C LEU A 643 14.97 -30.67 4.57
N ALA A 644 13.73 -30.56 4.08
CA ALA A 644 12.64 -31.46 4.46
C ALA A 644 12.96 -32.91 4.06
N PHE A 645 13.48 -33.11 2.85
CA PHE A 645 13.83 -34.43 2.34
C PHE A 645 15.00 -35.07 3.09
N THR A 646 16.11 -34.35 3.31
CA THR A 646 17.30 -34.90 3.98
C THR A 646 17.07 -35.19 5.46
N SER A 647 16.22 -34.40 6.11
CA SER A 647 15.88 -34.60 7.53
C SER A 647 14.65 -35.46 7.77
N LEU A 648 13.97 -35.93 6.72
CA LEU A 648 12.66 -36.60 6.80
C LEU A 648 11.65 -35.81 7.67
N GLY A 649 11.73 -34.47 7.61
CA GLY A 649 10.90 -33.55 8.39
C GLY A 649 11.32 -33.36 9.86
N GLU A 650 12.36 -34.02 10.36
CA GLU A 650 12.84 -33.82 11.74
C GLU A 650 13.39 -32.42 11.98
N ALA A 651 13.88 -31.74 10.95
CA ALA A 651 14.38 -30.37 11.04
C ALA A 651 13.29 -29.39 11.55
N PHE A 652 12.02 -29.64 11.23
CA PHE A 652 10.90 -28.76 11.61
C PHE A 652 10.42 -28.96 13.05
N LYS A 653 10.81 -30.05 13.72
CA LYS A 653 10.50 -30.31 15.15
C LYS A 653 11.43 -29.53 16.09
N LYS A 654 12.55 -29.00 15.59
CA LYS A 654 13.54 -28.28 16.40
C LYS A 654 13.11 -26.83 16.56
N SER A 655 12.88 -26.40 17.80
CA SER A 655 12.42 -25.04 18.10
C SER A 655 13.49 -23.97 17.88
N ARG A 656 14.77 -24.28 18.07
CA ARG A 656 15.89 -23.32 18.02
C ARG A 656 16.83 -23.47 16.83
N SER A 657 16.47 -24.29 15.84
CA SER A 657 17.36 -24.49 14.69
C SER A 657 17.16 -23.39 13.65
N SER A 658 18.08 -22.42 13.61
CA SER A 658 18.15 -21.38 12.58
C SER A 658 18.18 -21.99 11.17
N PHE A 659 17.57 -21.31 10.20
CA PHE A 659 17.59 -21.73 8.80
C PHE A 659 18.94 -21.41 8.17
N LEU A 660 19.45 -20.18 8.36
CA LEU A 660 20.71 -19.73 7.78
C LEU A 660 21.91 -20.59 8.20
N SER A 661 21.97 -21.04 9.45
CA SER A 661 23.05 -21.93 9.91
C SER A 661 23.05 -23.32 9.27
N LYS A 662 21.97 -23.72 8.60
CA LYS A 662 21.87 -24.98 7.86
C LYS A 662 22.20 -24.84 6.38
N ILE A 663 22.26 -23.61 5.88
CA ILE A 663 22.44 -23.31 4.44
C ILE A 663 23.61 -22.36 4.17
N SER A 664 24.32 -21.89 5.20
CA SER A 664 25.48 -21.01 5.08
C SER A 664 26.40 -21.16 6.28
N THR A 665 27.70 -20.99 6.05
CA THR A 665 28.74 -20.96 7.09
C THR A 665 29.09 -19.54 7.54
N PHE A 666 28.43 -18.53 6.97
CA PHE A 666 28.66 -17.13 7.28
C PHE A 666 28.10 -16.78 8.66
N ASP A 667 28.86 -16.04 9.46
CA ASP A 667 28.41 -15.57 10.76
C ASP A 667 27.58 -14.29 10.60
N PHE A 668 26.26 -14.49 10.46
CA PHE A 668 25.29 -13.41 10.35
C PHE A 668 25.05 -12.67 11.67
N GLU A 669 25.50 -13.20 12.82
CA GLU A 669 25.35 -12.49 14.11
C GLU A 669 26.36 -11.33 14.23
N GLN A 670 27.50 -11.42 13.54
CA GLN A 670 28.55 -10.39 13.56
C GLN A 670 28.58 -9.51 12.30
N ASN A 671 28.10 -10.01 11.16
CA ASN A 671 28.12 -9.31 9.88
C ASN A 671 26.75 -9.37 9.18
N ASN A 672 26.09 -8.23 8.98
CA ASN A 672 24.77 -8.16 8.30
C ASN A 672 24.86 -8.13 6.76
N GLN A 673 25.96 -8.58 6.17
CA GLN A 673 26.22 -8.45 4.73
C GLN A 673 25.90 -9.73 3.96
N PHE A 674 24.61 -9.93 3.65
CA PHE A 674 24.14 -11.04 2.81
C PHE A 674 24.75 -11.08 1.40
N SER A 675 25.28 -9.96 0.90
CA SER A 675 25.97 -9.86 -0.39
C SER A 675 27.30 -10.61 -0.41
N GLU A 676 27.96 -10.80 0.73
CA GLU A 676 29.26 -11.48 0.83
C GLU A 676 29.12 -12.97 1.15
N ALA A 677 27.96 -13.38 1.67
CA ALA A 677 27.69 -14.74 2.10
C ALA A 677 27.68 -15.75 0.93
N THR A 678 28.09 -16.98 1.25
CA THR A 678 28.01 -18.17 0.41
C THR A 678 27.04 -19.16 1.03
N PHE A 679 26.24 -19.81 0.20
CA PHE A 679 25.18 -20.72 0.59
C PHE A 679 25.46 -22.13 0.08
N PHE A 680 24.90 -23.15 0.72
CA PHE A 680 25.00 -24.55 0.31
C PHE A 680 23.69 -25.28 0.52
N PHE A 681 23.46 -26.36 -0.24
CA PHE A 681 22.31 -27.23 -0.01
C PHE A 681 22.57 -28.17 1.17
N PRO A 682 21.63 -28.30 2.11
CA PRO A 682 21.82 -29.14 3.29
C PRO A 682 21.98 -30.61 2.87
N THR A 683 23.03 -31.25 3.34
CA THR A 683 23.31 -32.67 3.18
C THR A 683 22.83 -33.44 4.42
N GLY A 684 22.50 -34.72 4.28
CA GLY A 684 22.09 -35.55 5.43
C GLY A 684 23.21 -35.82 6.45
N ASP A 685 24.46 -35.48 6.12
CA ASP A 685 25.65 -35.73 6.93
C ASP A 685 26.15 -34.45 7.59
N VAL A 686 26.12 -34.40 8.93
CA VAL A 686 26.56 -33.24 9.74
C VAL A 686 28.04 -32.87 9.52
N LYS A 687 28.85 -33.79 8.97
CA LYS A 687 30.29 -33.60 8.71
C LYS A 687 30.63 -33.13 7.30
N SER A 688 29.74 -33.30 6.31
CA SER A 688 29.98 -32.95 4.91
C SER A 688 29.06 -31.79 4.54
N GLN A 689 29.52 -30.56 4.74
CA GLN A 689 28.67 -29.37 4.69
C GLN A 689 28.15 -29.05 3.28
N ALA A 690 28.92 -29.35 2.23
CA ALA A 690 28.53 -29.14 0.84
C ALA A 690 28.91 -30.34 -0.02
N ASN A 691 28.05 -30.66 -0.99
CA ASN A 691 28.31 -31.66 -2.01
C ASN A 691 27.98 -31.04 -3.37
N LEU A 692 29.00 -30.89 -4.22
CA LEU A 692 28.90 -30.32 -5.56
C LEU A 692 27.78 -31.00 -6.37
N ASN A 693 27.77 -32.33 -6.43
CA ASN A 693 26.81 -33.08 -7.23
C ASN A 693 25.38 -32.89 -6.72
N ALA A 694 25.17 -32.92 -5.41
CA ALA A 694 23.86 -32.71 -4.81
C ALA A 694 23.35 -31.27 -4.99
N SER A 695 24.25 -30.29 -4.97
CA SER A 695 23.91 -28.87 -5.16
C SER A 695 23.56 -28.58 -6.61
N VAL A 696 24.31 -29.13 -7.56
CA VAL A 696 24.01 -28.96 -9.00
C VAL A 696 22.69 -29.65 -9.37
N GLU A 697 22.41 -30.85 -8.85
CA GLU A 697 21.12 -31.55 -9.07
C GLU A 697 19.94 -30.68 -8.60
N SER A 698 20.02 -30.10 -7.40
CA SER A 698 18.98 -29.22 -6.87
C SER A 698 18.85 -27.91 -7.66
N LEU A 699 19.95 -27.32 -8.10
CA LEU A 699 19.92 -26.10 -8.92
C LEU A 699 19.42 -26.35 -10.35
N GLN A 700 19.61 -27.55 -10.90
CA GLN A 700 19.10 -27.91 -12.24
C GLN A 700 17.57 -27.72 -12.33
N ALA A 701 16.84 -27.99 -11.24
CA ALA A 701 15.39 -27.78 -11.19
C ALA A 701 14.99 -26.32 -11.43
N LEU A 702 15.89 -25.36 -11.22
CA LEU A 702 15.66 -23.94 -11.36
C LEU A 702 15.88 -23.40 -12.78
N ILE A 703 16.62 -24.11 -13.64
CA ILE A 703 16.97 -23.67 -15.01
C ILE A 703 15.72 -23.25 -15.83
N PRO A 704 14.61 -24.02 -15.86
CA PRO A 704 13.41 -23.63 -16.60
C PRO A 704 12.78 -22.31 -16.16
N PHE A 705 13.12 -21.83 -14.96
CA PHE A 705 12.55 -20.63 -14.33
C PHE A 705 13.46 -19.39 -14.49
N GLY A 706 14.38 -19.41 -15.46
CA GLY A 706 15.21 -18.25 -15.81
C GLY A 706 16.50 -18.12 -15.01
N TYR A 707 17.01 -19.24 -14.49
CA TYR A 707 18.29 -19.33 -13.81
C TYR A 707 19.42 -19.71 -14.76
N MET A 708 20.58 -19.07 -14.61
CA MET A 708 21.83 -19.50 -15.23
C MET A 708 22.80 -19.96 -14.15
N ILE A 709 23.30 -21.18 -14.26
CA ILE A 709 24.22 -21.75 -13.29
C ILE A 709 25.63 -21.70 -13.87
N PHE A 710 26.57 -21.19 -13.08
CA PHE A 710 27.99 -21.12 -13.43
C PHE A 710 28.80 -21.96 -12.46
N TYR A 711 29.81 -22.64 -12.99
CA TYR A 711 30.85 -23.32 -12.23
C TYR A 711 32.21 -22.85 -12.75
N LYS A 712 33.10 -22.37 -11.87
CA LYS A 712 34.40 -21.75 -12.25
C LYS A 712 34.25 -20.68 -13.35
N ASP A 713 33.26 -19.81 -13.20
CA ASP A 713 32.89 -18.75 -14.15
C ASP A 713 32.49 -19.23 -15.56
N GLN A 714 32.25 -20.53 -15.74
CA GLN A 714 31.74 -21.10 -16.98
C GLN A 714 30.28 -21.51 -16.82
N PRO A 715 29.39 -21.15 -17.78
CA PRO A 715 28.00 -21.56 -17.73
C PRO A 715 27.90 -23.08 -17.91
N LEU A 716 27.07 -23.74 -17.11
CA LEU A 716 26.72 -25.14 -17.30
C LEU A 716 26.06 -25.32 -18.67
N GLN A 717 26.63 -26.21 -19.49
CA GLN A 717 26.10 -26.56 -20.80
C GLN A 717 25.27 -27.84 -20.69
N GLU A 718 24.05 -27.82 -21.23
CA GLU A 718 23.25 -29.03 -21.41
C GLU A 718 23.78 -29.81 -22.61
N LEU A 719 24.01 -31.11 -22.42
CA LEU A 719 24.41 -32.01 -23.48
C LEU A 719 23.22 -32.27 -24.41
N THR A 720 23.44 -32.12 -25.71
CA THR A 720 22.46 -32.52 -26.73
C THR A 720 22.48 -34.04 -26.93
N GLU A 721 21.39 -34.59 -27.48
CA GLU A 721 21.23 -36.05 -27.70
C GLU A 721 22.36 -36.65 -28.56
N ASP A 722 22.98 -35.85 -29.42
CA ASP A 722 24.07 -36.26 -30.32
C ASP A 722 25.47 -36.16 -29.66
N GLU A 723 25.60 -35.45 -28.54
CA GLU A 723 26.90 -35.20 -27.88
C GLU A 723 27.28 -36.26 -26.84
N PHE A 724 26.36 -37.15 -26.46
CA PHE A 724 26.61 -38.22 -25.51
C PHE A 724 26.19 -39.57 -26.09
N HIS A 725 27.17 -40.46 -26.32
CA HIS A 725 26.92 -41.78 -26.88
C HIS A 725 27.62 -42.86 -26.06
N VAL A 726 26.91 -43.95 -25.77
CA VAL A 726 27.49 -45.14 -25.14
C VAL A 726 27.42 -46.30 -26.13
N ASP A 727 28.59 -46.85 -26.44
CA ASP A 727 28.76 -47.99 -27.33
C ASP A 727 29.29 -49.18 -26.51
N PHE A 728 28.59 -50.31 -26.56
CA PHE A 728 29.14 -51.59 -26.09
C PHE A 728 29.66 -52.39 -27.28
N ILE A 729 30.92 -52.83 -27.21
CA ILE A 729 31.51 -53.72 -28.21
C ILE A 729 31.61 -55.12 -27.62
N LEU A 730 30.98 -56.10 -28.27
CA LEU A 730 31.13 -57.52 -27.98
C LEU A 730 32.27 -58.07 -28.85
N GLN A 731 33.32 -58.60 -28.23
CA GLN A 731 34.43 -59.26 -28.95
C GLN A 731 34.38 -60.77 -28.74
N THR A 732 34.57 -61.52 -29.83
CA THR A 732 34.71 -62.98 -29.82
C THR A 732 36.19 -63.34 -30.06
N ASP A 733 36.84 -63.96 -29.07
CA ASP A 733 38.24 -64.41 -29.19
C ASP A 733 38.30 -65.61 -30.18
N GLY A 734 38.79 -65.35 -31.40
CA GLY A 734 38.73 -66.27 -32.54
C GLY A 734 39.59 -67.54 -32.46
N GLU A 735 40.31 -67.81 -31.37
CA GLU A 735 41.30 -68.90 -31.30
C GLU A 735 41.08 -69.94 -30.17
N SER A 736 40.07 -69.80 -29.31
CA SER A 736 39.82 -70.78 -28.23
C SER A 736 38.59 -71.65 -28.50
N LYS A 737 38.75 -72.99 -28.40
CA LYS A 737 37.66 -73.99 -28.56
C LYS A 737 36.59 -73.94 -27.45
N LEU A 738 36.68 -72.98 -26.54
CA LEU A 738 35.64 -72.63 -25.55
C LEU A 738 35.16 -71.22 -25.88
N PHE A 739 34.17 -71.13 -26.76
CA PHE A 739 33.56 -69.87 -27.20
C PHE A 739 32.94 -69.11 -26.01
N ASN A 740 33.56 -68.00 -25.59
CA ASN A 740 33.07 -67.11 -24.54
C ASN A 740 32.39 -65.89 -25.20
N TRP A 741 31.06 -65.91 -25.25
CA TRP A 741 30.23 -64.97 -26.03
C TRP A 741 30.14 -63.56 -25.42
N LEU A 742 30.68 -63.35 -24.22
CA LEU A 742 30.21 -62.31 -23.33
C LEU A 742 31.36 -61.55 -22.69
N GLU A 743 32.37 -61.25 -23.50
CA GLU A 743 33.42 -60.29 -23.18
C GLU A 743 32.99 -58.91 -23.69
N LEU A 744 32.54 -58.08 -22.76
CA LEU A 744 32.11 -56.71 -23.01
C LEU A 744 33.32 -55.78 -22.95
N ASN A 745 33.54 -55.01 -24.01
CA ASN A 745 34.41 -53.84 -24.02
C ASN A 745 33.55 -52.56 -24.18
N PRO A 746 33.14 -51.96 -23.06
CA PRO A 746 32.29 -50.77 -23.01
C PRO A 746 33.11 -49.51 -23.32
N LYS A 747 32.64 -48.70 -24.26
CA LYS A 747 33.26 -47.43 -24.65
C LYS A 747 32.27 -46.28 -24.46
N PHE A 748 32.70 -45.27 -23.72
CA PHE A 748 31.93 -44.06 -23.49
C PHE A 748 32.45 -42.97 -24.42
N PHE A 749 31.56 -42.31 -25.16
CA PHE A 749 31.92 -41.20 -26.02
C PHE A 749 31.21 -39.92 -25.55
N LEU A 750 32.01 -38.89 -25.27
CA LEU A 750 31.51 -37.54 -25.01
C LEU A 750 32.05 -36.62 -26.11
N ARG A 751 31.16 -35.96 -26.86
CA ARG A 751 31.51 -35.13 -28.03
C ARG A 751 32.43 -35.82 -29.05
N GLY A 752 32.32 -37.14 -29.17
CA GLY A 752 33.12 -37.96 -30.10
C GLY A 752 34.47 -38.43 -29.55
N GLU A 753 34.86 -38.08 -28.32
CA GLU A 753 36.09 -38.57 -27.67
C GLU A 753 35.79 -39.70 -26.67
N GLU A 754 36.64 -40.72 -26.64
CA GLU A 754 36.52 -41.89 -25.73
C GLU A 754 36.90 -41.49 -24.29
N VAL A 755 36.04 -41.80 -23.32
CA VAL A 755 36.19 -41.47 -21.89
C VAL A 755 36.32 -42.75 -21.06
N ASP A 756 37.14 -42.71 -20.02
CA ASP A 756 37.37 -43.84 -19.09
C ASP A 756 36.08 -44.17 -18.29
N PRO A 757 35.58 -45.42 -18.33
CA PRO A 757 34.42 -45.86 -17.56
C PRO A 757 34.48 -45.59 -16.06
N ASP A 758 35.67 -45.68 -15.44
CA ASP A 758 35.80 -45.50 -13.99
C ASP A 758 35.65 -44.03 -13.56
N SER A 759 35.93 -43.08 -14.46
CA SER A 759 35.68 -41.65 -14.24
C SER A 759 34.20 -41.28 -14.29
N PHE A 760 33.35 -42.15 -14.86
CA PHE A 760 31.92 -41.93 -15.04
C PHE A 760 31.08 -42.40 -13.83
N LEU A 761 31.59 -43.36 -13.07
CA LEU A 761 30.86 -44.01 -11.97
C LEU A 761 30.70 -43.16 -10.71
N SER A 762 31.55 -42.16 -10.51
CA SER A 762 31.42 -41.22 -9.38
C SER A 762 30.24 -40.24 -9.53
N LEU A 763 29.48 -40.30 -10.64
CA LEU A 763 28.53 -39.27 -11.05
C LEU A 763 27.04 -39.72 -11.08
N GLY A 764 26.75 -41.00 -10.78
CA GLY A 764 25.42 -41.61 -10.99
C GLY A 764 24.25 -41.05 -10.17
N SER A 765 24.48 -40.23 -9.15
CA SER A 765 23.38 -39.73 -8.32
C SER A 765 22.73 -38.43 -8.80
N GLY A 766 23.39 -37.62 -9.65
CA GLY A 766 22.98 -36.22 -9.88
C GLY A 766 22.78 -35.76 -11.33
N GLY A 767 23.12 -36.57 -12.34
CA GLY A 767 22.87 -36.21 -13.75
C GLY A 767 23.78 -35.11 -14.33
N VAL A 768 25.00 -35.00 -13.80
CA VAL A 768 26.03 -34.04 -14.23
C VAL A 768 27.26 -34.85 -14.66
N ILE A 769 27.94 -34.45 -15.73
CA ILE A 769 29.18 -35.07 -16.25
C ILE A 769 30.32 -34.05 -16.13
N GLU A 770 31.39 -34.37 -15.41
CA GLU A 770 32.61 -33.57 -15.43
C GLU A 770 33.54 -34.05 -16.56
N TYR A 771 33.90 -33.15 -17.47
CA TYR A 771 34.84 -33.45 -18.55
C TYR A 771 35.70 -32.22 -18.89
N GLY A 772 37.02 -32.41 -18.92
CA GLY A 772 37.98 -31.34 -19.20
C GLY A 772 37.93 -30.17 -18.20
N GLY A 773 37.56 -30.43 -16.94
CA GLY A 773 37.36 -29.41 -15.90
C GLY A 773 36.08 -28.58 -16.06
N LYS A 774 35.14 -29.03 -16.90
CA LYS A 774 33.82 -28.42 -17.11
C LYS A 774 32.72 -29.37 -16.67
N LEU A 775 31.65 -28.82 -16.11
CA LEU A 775 30.45 -29.57 -15.77
C LEU A 775 29.42 -29.46 -16.90
N PHE A 776 28.93 -30.61 -17.33
CA PHE A 776 27.90 -30.76 -18.35
C PHE A 776 26.64 -31.37 -17.74
N LEU A 777 25.48 -30.90 -18.16
CA LEU A 777 24.20 -31.37 -17.65
C LEU A 777 23.64 -32.46 -18.57
N VAL A 778 23.17 -33.57 -18.00
CA VAL A 778 22.49 -34.62 -18.76
C VAL A 778 20.98 -34.38 -18.79
N PRO A 779 20.33 -34.46 -19.98
CA PRO A 779 18.88 -34.30 -20.09
C PRO A 779 18.08 -35.30 -19.26
N LYS A 780 17.01 -34.84 -18.59
CA LYS A 780 16.14 -35.67 -17.71
C LYS A 780 15.52 -36.87 -18.42
N LYS A 781 15.27 -36.79 -19.74
CA LYS A 781 14.74 -37.91 -20.54
C LYS A 781 15.70 -39.10 -20.58
N GLN A 782 17.01 -38.86 -20.50
CA GLN A 782 18.04 -39.90 -20.59
C GLN A 782 18.39 -40.49 -19.21
N MET A 783 18.05 -39.81 -18.10
CA MET A 783 18.33 -40.29 -16.74
C MET A 783 17.81 -41.70 -16.40
N PRO A 784 16.60 -42.13 -16.81
CA PRO A 784 16.14 -43.49 -16.53
C PRO A 784 17.01 -44.57 -17.20
N SER A 785 17.50 -44.29 -18.41
CA SER A 785 18.42 -45.19 -19.13
C SER A 785 19.80 -45.22 -18.47
N LEU A 786 20.28 -44.08 -17.95
CA LEU A 786 21.54 -43.98 -17.22
C LEU A 786 21.51 -44.67 -15.87
N ARG A 787 20.42 -44.58 -15.10
CA ARG A 787 20.30 -45.34 -13.84
C ARG A 787 20.31 -46.85 -14.08
N ARG A 788 19.65 -47.30 -15.15
CA ARG A 788 19.72 -48.71 -15.58
C ARG A 788 21.14 -49.11 -15.99
N LEU A 789 21.81 -48.25 -16.76
CA LEU A 789 23.20 -48.42 -17.19
C LEU A 789 24.15 -48.47 -15.99
N GLU A 790 23.99 -47.57 -15.01
CA GLU A 790 24.76 -47.55 -13.76
C GLU A 790 24.52 -48.81 -12.93
N THR A 791 23.26 -49.19 -12.74
CA THR A 791 22.92 -50.42 -11.99
C THR A 791 23.52 -51.65 -12.68
N PHE A 792 23.43 -51.71 -14.01
CA PHE A 792 24.03 -52.76 -14.83
C PHE A 792 25.57 -52.76 -14.69
N TRP A 793 26.18 -51.57 -14.71
CA TRP A 793 27.62 -51.42 -14.52
C TRP A 793 28.11 -51.82 -13.12
N GLN A 794 27.38 -51.47 -12.07
CA GLN A 794 27.67 -51.92 -10.71
C GLN A 794 27.56 -53.45 -10.59
N LYS A 795 26.61 -54.08 -11.29
CA LYS A 795 26.52 -55.55 -11.38
C LYS A 795 27.72 -56.14 -12.12
N LEU A 796 28.14 -55.54 -13.24
CA LEU A 796 29.33 -55.93 -13.99
C LEU A 796 30.61 -55.84 -13.13
N GLN A 797 30.78 -54.77 -12.36
CA GLN A 797 31.94 -54.62 -11.48
C GLN A 797 31.95 -55.61 -10.30
N LYS A 798 30.77 -55.99 -9.78
CA LYS A 798 30.65 -57.04 -8.74
C LYS A 798 30.97 -58.44 -9.27
N GLY A 799 30.79 -58.67 -10.57
CA GLY A 799 31.07 -59.93 -11.25
C GLY A 799 32.53 -60.16 -11.68
N LYS A 800 33.48 -59.31 -11.25
CA LYS A 800 34.91 -59.42 -11.58
C LYS A 800 35.46 -60.82 -11.25
N SER A 801 35.65 -61.66 -12.28
CA SER A 801 36.68 -62.68 -12.25
C SER A 801 37.97 -62.02 -12.73
N GLU A 802 39.03 -62.02 -11.93
CA GLU A 802 40.35 -61.55 -12.36
C GLU A 802 40.91 -62.50 -13.42
N SER A 803 40.45 -62.37 -14.67
CA SER A 803 41.05 -63.06 -15.81
C SER A 803 41.83 -62.04 -16.65
N ALA A 804 43.14 -62.05 -16.41
CA ALA A 804 44.24 -61.56 -17.23
C ALA A 804 44.10 -60.16 -17.90
N LYS A 805 44.80 -59.17 -17.33
CA LYS A 805 45.27 -57.97 -18.04
C LYS A 805 46.02 -58.39 -19.33
N LYS A 806 45.37 -58.34 -20.50
CA LYS A 806 46.08 -58.29 -21.80
C LYS A 806 46.73 -56.90 -21.94
N LYS A 807 47.88 -56.85 -22.63
CA LYS A 807 48.90 -55.77 -22.62
C LYS A 807 48.49 -54.39 -23.16
N ASN A 808 47.23 -54.14 -23.52
CA ASN A 808 46.79 -52.89 -24.15
C ASN A 808 45.56 -52.29 -23.45
N GLY A 809 45.61 -51.95 -22.16
CA GLY A 809 44.68 -51.00 -21.52
C GLY A 809 43.16 -51.25 -21.56
N GLU A 810 42.66 -52.27 -22.25
CA GLU A 810 41.24 -52.55 -22.42
C GLU A 810 40.77 -53.48 -21.29
N ASN A 811 39.88 -52.95 -20.45
CA ASN A 811 39.23 -53.71 -19.39
C ASN A 811 38.11 -54.55 -20.03
N ILE A 812 38.34 -55.86 -20.15
CA ILE A 812 37.34 -56.79 -20.66
C ILE A 812 36.50 -57.31 -19.49
N TYR A 813 35.17 -57.17 -19.55
CA TYR A 813 34.25 -57.65 -18.52
C TYR A 813 33.51 -58.89 -18.99
N GLN A 814 33.57 -59.97 -18.22
CA GLN A 814 32.84 -61.21 -18.53
C GLN A 814 31.41 -61.15 -17.95
N LEU A 815 30.40 -61.18 -18.83
CA LEU A 815 28.99 -61.19 -18.43
C LEU A 815 28.47 -62.64 -18.28
N PRO A 816 27.79 -62.99 -17.17
CA PRO A 816 27.06 -64.25 -17.05
C PRO A 816 25.93 -64.36 -18.09
N ARG A 817 25.68 -65.57 -18.63
CA ARG A 817 24.65 -65.79 -19.66
C ARG A 817 23.24 -65.36 -19.24
N SER A 818 22.91 -65.39 -17.96
CA SER A 818 21.62 -64.94 -17.42
C SER A 818 21.37 -63.43 -17.58
N GLN A 819 22.43 -62.64 -17.72
CA GLN A 819 22.33 -61.18 -17.86
C GLN A 819 22.21 -60.72 -19.33
N THR A 820 22.14 -61.66 -20.29
CA THR A 820 21.92 -61.35 -21.72
C THR A 820 20.60 -60.61 -21.97
N LEU A 821 19.57 -60.89 -21.15
CA LEU A 821 18.29 -60.17 -21.19
C LEU A 821 18.44 -58.70 -20.78
N GLU A 822 19.37 -58.38 -19.88
CA GLU A 822 19.66 -56.99 -19.48
C GLU A 822 20.31 -56.21 -20.63
N LEU A 823 21.18 -56.84 -21.43
CA LEU A 823 21.75 -56.22 -22.64
C LEU A 823 20.66 -55.90 -23.68
N LEU A 824 19.71 -56.81 -23.89
CA LEU A 824 18.58 -56.56 -24.80
C LEU A 824 17.68 -55.42 -24.28
N ALA A 825 17.49 -55.34 -22.96
CA ALA A 825 16.76 -54.24 -22.32
C ALA A 825 17.51 -52.89 -22.43
N LEU A 826 18.85 -52.90 -22.43
CA LEU A 826 19.66 -51.70 -22.66
C LEU A 826 19.59 -51.26 -24.13
N ARG A 827 19.65 -52.21 -25.08
CA ARG A 827 19.46 -51.94 -26.51
C ARG A 827 18.09 -51.32 -26.80
N SER A 828 17.01 -51.86 -26.23
CA SER A 828 15.66 -51.29 -26.40
C SER A 828 15.52 -49.92 -25.72
N SER A 829 16.38 -49.61 -24.76
CA SER A 829 16.47 -48.29 -24.11
C SER A 829 17.31 -47.28 -24.92
N GLY A 830 17.82 -47.64 -26.11
CA GLY A 830 18.55 -46.75 -27.02
C GLY A 830 20.07 -46.82 -26.92
N VAL A 831 20.64 -47.71 -26.11
CA VAL A 831 22.10 -47.92 -26.03
C VAL A 831 22.58 -48.72 -27.24
N ALA A 832 23.64 -48.26 -27.91
CA ALA A 832 24.21 -48.96 -29.05
C ALA A 832 25.03 -50.16 -28.57
N ILE A 833 24.63 -51.37 -28.96
CA ILE A 833 25.36 -52.61 -28.68
C ILE A 833 25.78 -53.22 -30.01
N ARG A 834 27.09 -53.12 -30.31
CA ARG A 834 27.70 -53.67 -31.52
C ARG A 834 28.26 -55.05 -31.21
N GLY A 835 27.69 -56.05 -31.86
CA GLY A 835 28.14 -57.44 -31.74
C GLY A 835 28.30 -58.12 -33.08
N ASP A 836 28.82 -59.33 -33.02
CA ASP A 836 29.01 -60.23 -34.15
C ASP A 836 27.67 -60.74 -34.73
N ASP A 837 27.74 -61.58 -35.76
CA ASP A 837 26.56 -62.09 -36.46
C ASP A 837 25.65 -62.96 -35.57
N GLU A 838 26.15 -63.48 -34.45
CA GLU A 838 25.32 -64.24 -33.50
C GLU A 838 24.52 -63.32 -32.57
N TRP A 839 25.10 -62.20 -32.11
CA TRP A 839 24.34 -61.15 -31.40
C TRP A 839 23.22 -60.57 -32.28
N LYS A 840 23.48 -60.37 -33.58
CA LYS A 840 22.44 -59.93 -34.53
C LYS A 840 21.29 -60.93 -34.63
N LYS A 841 21.56 -62.24 -34.64
CA LYS A 841 20.51 -63.28 -34.66
C LYS A 841 19.63 -63.25 -33.41
N ILE A 842 20.21 -62.98 -32.23
CA ILE A 842 19.46 -62.83 -30.98
C ILE A 842 18.59 -61.57 -31.05
N CYS A 843 19.16 -60.44 -31.49
CA CYS A 843 18.41 -59.20 -31.68
C CYS A 843 17.23 -59.39 -32.65
N GLU A 844 17.49 -59.97 -33.83
CA GLU A 844 16.45 -60.28 -34.82
C GLU A 844 15.39 -61.24 -34.27
N PHE A 845 15.78 -62.19 -33.42
CA PHE A 845 14.82 -63.09 -32.78
C PHE A 845 13.87 -62.33 -31.86
N TYR A 846 14.41 -61.50 -30.96
CA TYR A 846 13.62 -60.72 -30.00
C TYR A 846 12.79 -59.62 -30.65
N ASP A 847 13.33 -58.93 -31.66
CA ASP A 847 12.62 -57.89 -32.42
C ASP A 847 11.40 -58.47 -33.17
N ASN A 848 11.42 -59.77 -33.49
CA ASN A 848 10.34 -60.49 -34.16
C ASN A 848 9.53 -61.40 -33.24
N LEU A 849 9.69 -61.28 -31.92
CA LEU A 849 8.97 -62.09 -30.93
C LEU A 849 7.46 -61.79 -31.02
N GLY A 850 6.65 -62.79 -31.35
CA GLY A 850 5.18 -62.66 -31.48
C GLY A 850 4.64 -62.35 -32.88
N ASN A 851 5.49 -61.97 -33.84
CA ASN A 851 5.05 -61.58 -35.19
C ASN A 851 5.10 -62.72 -36.23
N LYS A 852 5.66 -63.89 -35.90
CA LYS A 852 5.72 -65.07 -36.79
C LYS A 852 5.38 -66.34 -36.02
N THR A 853 4.30 -67.03 -36.40
CA THR A 853 4.19 -68.48 -36.18
C THR A 853 5.26 -69.14 -37.03
N ARG A 854 6.36 -69.57 -36.40
CA ARG A 854 7.41 -70.33 -37.07
C ARG A 854 6.94 -71.79 -37.15
N ASP A 855 7.00 -72.39 -38.33
CA ASP A 855 6.63 -73.79 -38.51
C ASP A 855 7.64 -74.68 -37.80
N LEU A 856 7.19 -75.35 -36.73
CA LEU A 856 7.99 -76.31 -35.99
C LEU A 856 8.31 -77.52 -36.88
N LYS A 857 9.57 -77.65 -37.31
CA LYS A 857 10.04 -78.84 -38.04
C LYS A 857 10.40 -79.93 -37.04
N LEU A 858 9.43 -80.80 -36.76
CA LEU A 858 9.65 -82.01 -35.96
C LEU A 858 10.52 -83.01 -36.75
N PRO A 859 11.44 -83.74 -36.10
CA PRO A 859 12.22 -84.77 -36.77
C PRO A 859 11.31 -85.89 -37.29
N ASP A 860 11.61 -86.43 -38.49
CA ASP A 860 10.85 -87.53 -39.11
C ASP A 860 10.78 -88.81 -38.23
N SER A 861 11.67 -88.92 -37.24
CA SER A 861 11.68 -90.01 -36.25
C SER A 861 10.61 -89.89 -35.17
N MET A 862 9.92 -88.75 -35.05
CA MET A 862 8.89 -88.51 -34.04
C MET A 862 7.54 -89.10 -34.50
N LYS A 863 7.11 -90.19 -33.86
CA LYS A 863 5.87 -90.92 -34.23
C LYS A 863 4.62 -90.51 -33.43
N ALA A 864 4.71 -89.50 -32.58
CA ALA A 864 3.65 -89.11 -31.66
C ALA A 864 2.99 -87.80 -32.11
N ASP A 865 1.65 -87.75 -32.08
CA ASP A 865 0.89 -86.53 -32.33
C ASP A 865 0.99 -85.59 -31.12
N LEU A 866 1.63 -84.45 -31.30
CA LEU A 866 1.75 -83.44 -30.26
C LEU A 866 0.45 -82.63 -30.13
N LYS A 867 -0.06 -82.50 -28.90
CA LYS A 867 -1.14 -81.56 -28.59
C LYS A 867 -0.67 -80.11 -28.81
N PRO A 868 -1.57 -79.14 -29.07
CA PRO A 868 -1.19 -77.75 -29.38
C PRO A 868 -0.24 -77.11 -28.35
N TYR A 869 -0.42 -77.35 -27.05
CA TYR A 869 0.48 -76.83 -26.01
C TYR A 869 1.87 -77.49 -26.02
N GLN A 870 1.97 -78.74 -26.49
CA GLN A 870 3.24 -79.46 -26.61
C GLN A 870 4.02 -78.98 -27.83
N VAL A 871 3.33 -78.66 -28.93
CA VAL A 871 3.94 -78.00 -30.09
C VAL A 871 4.57 -76.67 -29.66
N LEU A 872 3.84 -75.87 -28.88
CA LEU A 872 4.36 -74.62 -28.31
C LEU A 872 5.57 -74.85 -27.39
N GLY A 873 5.50 -75.85 -26.51
CA GLY A 873 6.62 -76.19 -25.62
C GLY A 873 7.88 -76.67 -26.36
N VAL A 874 7.72 -77.50 -27.39
CA VAL A 874 8.84 -77.99 -28.22
C VAL A 874 9.42 -76.85 -29.07
N GLN A 875 8.58 -75.98 -29.63
CA GLN A 875 9.04 -74.77 -30.33
C GLN A 875 9.85 -73.87 -29.41
N TRP A 876 9.38 -73.64 -28.18
CA TRP A 876 10.09 -72.84 -27.20
C TRP A 876 11.44 -73.44 -26.81
N LEU A 877 11.50 -74.77 -26.58
CA LEU A 877 12.77 -75.46 -26.31
C LEU A 877 13.72 -75.41 -27.51
N GLN A 878 13.21 -75.56 -28.73
CA GLN A 878 14.00 -75.47 -29.95
C GLN A 878 14.53 -74.06 -30.17
N ASP A 879 13.74 -73.03 -29.88
CA ASP A 879 14.17 -71.63 -29.94
C ASP A 879 15.26 -71.34 -28.91
N LEU A 880 15.11 -71.80 -27.66
CA LEU A 880 16.14 -71.67 -26.63
C LEU A 880 17.42 -72.44 -26.97
N TYR A 881 17.30 -73.61 -27.60
CA TYR A 881 18.44 -74.38 -28.09
C TYR A 881 19.16 -73.65 -29.24
N ASN A 882 18.41 -73.16 -30.23
CA ASN A 882 18.95 -72.46 -31.39
C ASN A 882 19.63 -71.15 -31.01
N LEU A 883 19.07 -70.44 -30.02
CA LEU A 883 19.67 -69.22 -29.47
C LEU A 883 20.73 -69.50 -28.39
N ARG A 884 20.94 -70.78 -28.05
CA ARG A 884 21.85 -71.23 -26.97
C ARG A 884 21.57 -70.59 -25.61
N LEU A 885 20.31 -70.19 -25.38
CA LEU A 885 19.79 -69.57 -24.17
C LEU A 885 19.29 -70.61 -23.14
N GLY A 886 19.55 -71.91 -23.35
CA GLY A 886 19.12 -72.97 -22.42
C GLY A 886 19.62 -72.83 -20.98
N ALA A 887 20.69 -72.05 -20.74
CA ALA A 887 21.16 -71.74 -19.39
C ALA A 887 20.21 -70.79 -18.63
N LEU A 888 19.50 -69.89 -19.32
CA LEU A 888 18.45 -69.06 -18.70
C LEU A 888 17.31 -69.91 -18.15
N LEU A 889 16.99 -71.00 -18.87
CA LEU A 889 15.94 -71.94 -18.47
C LEU A 889 16.34 -72.76 -17.24
N ALA A 890 17.63 -73.01 -17.03
CA ALA A 890 18.11 -73.80 -15.88
C ALA A 890 18.22 -73.00 -14.57
N ASP A 891 18.27 -71.66 -14.66
CA ASP A 891 18.39 -70.76 -13.50
C ASP A 891 17.01 -70.29 -12.99
N ASP A 892 16.00 -70.19 -13.90
CA ASP A 892 14.63 -69.77 -13.58
C ASP A 892 13.63 -70.93 -13.38
N MET A 893 13.97 -72.18 -13.77
CA MET A 893 13.19 -73.39 -13.46
C MET A 893 13.62 -74.00 -12.13
#